data_AF-A0A970FUC8-F1
#
_entry.id   AF-A0A970FUC8-F1
#
_cell.length_a   1.000
_cell.length_b   1.000
_cell.length_c   1.000
_cell.angle_alpha   90.00
_cell.angle_beta   90.00
_cell.angle_gamma   90.00
#
_symmetry.space_group_name_H-M   'P 1'
#
loop_
_entity.id
_entity.type
_entity.pdbx_description
1 polymer ?
#
loop_
_entity_poly.entity_id
_entity_poly.type
_entity_poly.pdbx_seq_one_letter_code
_entity_poly.pdbx_strand_id
1 'polypeptide(L)'
;MEAYLDFEKRILNVHKPKRINHQKANSKSGIKITAQWKITYPASAGIVLQNAVKDLQDYFAVSMELSLQLATADFPDKESIFVCTDESLQERSFRTEVTDRIIITGVNERYAAQGCYALEDRLNMNEAPFIDVCNCIQQMRFSFRVIDSGLHDGSYPDAYLNMIAHSGMTAVDVSLGNLQDDPERIKNINDLVQRATKYGLDVYCFPHFKNTVHPDDADAFSHYDQMYGRVLELCPGIKGFIIVGESCEFPSKDPRTTGKSWRESLDDEKSSPGWFPCYDYPQFISLLRDVIRSHSPDAEVVFWTYNWGYEEQSLREELIRNVPVDVTMMATFEMFENIDITPQIQEVTTDYTLWQIGPGKYFTSESRIAKERNVKMYSMTNTGGNTWDIGGVPYLPAPQRWIQRWQAVTDTQDNLKIDGVRESHSYGFWPSFLPEMAKYAYMLPKTNMEELLRRIVVRDYGIDHADDVLRAYNLFSEGMSHCVSTNEDQYGPARVGPSYPLVFKRWEMIPKCPVTGKNVNYEGFPVYTYNLDRTEKLQYETAEYLQMAHLFEAGCTILAGVIDTMEDNKKKEAEHVLQVAQYIRNNALTIYHVKRWHYLKGLLGIYIDAKPTWVGGRKNMVDAQKAKKPLIPVSDKGPVLQEMLSIAKAEIENAKNTISLVETNSRLGFEKEYGYSCSRMHLDWKIQNLHRTITEELIPYMDNV
;
A
#
# COMPACT_ATOMS: atom_id res chain seq x y z
N MET A 1 2.88 3.76 27.58
CA MET A 1 2.77 2.60 26.68
C MET A 1 1.38 2.61 26.08
N GLU A 2 1.26 2.33 24.79
CA GLU A 2 -0.01 2.12 24.10
C GLU A 2 -0.43 0.66 24.23
N ALA A 3 -1.74 0.42 24.35
CA ALA A 3 -2.27 -0.93 24.24
C ALA A 3 -2.30 -1.37 22.76
N TYR A 4 -2.46 -2.68 22.52
CA TYR A 4 -2.70 -3.19 21.17
C TYR A 4 -3.92 -2.49 20.55
N LEU A 5 -3.82 -2.17 19.25
CA LEU A 5 -4.85 -1.51 18.46
C LEU A 5 -5.25 -0.10 18.93
N ASP A 6 -4.54 0.53 19.89
CA ASP A 6 -4.87 1.92 20.30
C ASP A 6 -4.75 2.92 19.15
N PHE A 7 -3.95 2.60 18.13
CA PHE A 7 -3.86 3.39 16.91
C PHE A 7 -5.20 3.52 16.18
N GLU A 8 -6.12 2.56 16.30
CA GLU A 8 -7.42 2.62 15.62
C GLU A 8 -8.20 3.87 16.05
N LYS A 9 -8.20 4.17 17.35
CA LYS A 9 -8.82 5.38 17.89
C LYS A 9 -8.18 6.65 17.31
N ARG A 10 -6.87 6.62 17.02
CA ARG A 10 -6.15 7.76 16.45
C ARG A 10 -6.49 7.96 14.98
N ILE A 11 -6.46 6.88 14.20
CA ILE A 11 -6.71 6.96 12.76
C ILE A 11 -8.18 7.20 12.41
N LEU A 12 -9.09 7.13 13.38
CA LEU A 12 -10.50 7.49 13.20
C LEU A 12 -10.79 8.97 13.54
N ASN A 13 -9.77 9.76 13.89
CA ASN A 13 -9.92 11.20 14.04
C ASN A 13 -9.67 11.90 12.70
N VAL A 14 -10.75 12.33 12.04
CA VAL A 14 -10.69 13.04 10.75
C VAL A 14 -10.06 14.42 10.93
N HIS A 15 -10.65 15.24 11.80
CA HIS A 15 -10.19 16.61 12.08
C HIS A 15 -9.33 16.65 13.34
N LYS A 16 -8.17 17.33 13.26
CA LYS A 16 -7.24 17.47 14.39
C LYS A 16 -7.49 18.81 15.10
N PRO A 17 -7.72 18.82 16.43
CA PRO A 17 -7.90 20.06 17.16
C PRO A 17 -6.60 20.87 17.25
N LYS A 18 -6.70 22.14 17.66
CA LYS A 18 -5.56 23.05 17.91
C LYS A 18 -4.66 23.26 16.67
N ARG A 19 -5.26 23.36 15.48
CA ARG A 19 -4.51 23.68 14.24
C ARG A 19 -4.25 25.17 14.07
N ILE A 20 -4.93 26.04 14.82
CA ILE A 20 -4.74 27.49 14.72
C ILE A 20 -3.43 27.90 15.39
N ASN A 21 -2.62 28.63 14.64
CA ASN A 21 -1.52 29.42 15.16
C ASN A 21 -1.96 30.88 15.28
N HIS A 22 -2.38 31.29 16.48
CA HIS A 22 -2.89 32.65 16.72
C HIS A 22 -1.86 33.76 16.45
N GLN A 23 -0.56 33.46 16.53
CA GLN A 23 0.49 34.42 16.20
C GLN A 23 0.58 34.65 14.69
N LYS A 24 0.51 33.57 13.89
CA LYS A 24 0.47 33.66 12.41
C LYS A 24 -0.86 34.21 11.88
N ALA A 25 -1.97 33.99 12.59
CA ALA A 25 -3.29 34.44 12.15
C ALA A 25 -3.40 35.98 12.00
N ASN A 26 -2.57 36.75 12.71
CA ASN A 26 -2.62 38.22 12.67
C ASN A 26 -1.76 38.84 11.56
N SER A 27 -0.88 38.06 10.91
CA SER A 27 0.07 38.56 9.91
C SER A 27 -0.31 38.21 8.47
N LYS A 28 -1.42 37.48 8.26
CA LYS A 28 -1.83 37.02 6.92
C LYS A 28 -2.72 38.03 6.21
N SER A 29 -2.40 38.25 4.93
CA SER A 29 -3.30 38.87 3.95
C SER A 29 -4.35 37.86 3.47
N GLY A 30 -5.48 38.35 2.98
CA GLY A 30 -6.55 37.51 2.42
C GLY A 30 -7.87 37.65 3.17
N ILE A 31 -8.75 36.68 2.96
CA ILE A 31 -10.11 36.65 3.51
C ILE A 31 -10.10 35.86 4.79
N LYS A 32 -10.49 36.53 5.89
CA LYS A 32 -10.67 35.91 7.19
C LYS A 32 -12.08 35.36 7.31
N ILE A 33 -12.19 34.07 7.53
CA ILE A 33 -13.45 33.42 7.89
C ILE A 33 -13.66 33.66 9.39
N THR A 34 -14.85 34.13 9.76
CA THR A 34 -15.21 34.46 11.15
C THR A 34 -16.46 33.71 11.57
N ALA A 35 -16.81 33.76 12.85
CA ALA A 35 -18.03 33.13 13.38
C ALA A 35 -19.33 33.71 12.80
N GLN A 36 -19.29 34.83 12.08
CA GLN A 36 -20.44 35.39 11.35
C GLN A 36 -20.68 34.68 10.02
N TRP A 37 -19.68 33.97 9.50
CA TRP A 37 -19.82 33.24 8.25
C TRP A 37 -20.76 32.05 8.40
N LYS A 38 -21.36 31.65 7.28
CA LYS A 38 -22.21 30.46 7.17
C LYS A 38 -21.72 29.55 6.05
N ILE A 39 -21.94 28.26 6.21
CA ILE A 39 -21.79 27.27 5.15
C ILE A 39 -23.18 27.09 4.53
N THR A 40 -23.29 27.27 3.22
CA THR A 40 -24.55 27.16 2.48
C THR A 40 -24.45 26.20 1.31
N TYR A 41 -25.57 25.56 0.99
CA TYR A 41 -25.69 24.62 -0.13
C TYR A 41 -27.13 24.60 -0.67
N PRO A 42 -27.35 24.21 -1.95
CA PRO A 42 -28.69 24.14 -2.53
C PRO A 42 -29.63 23.20 -1.79
N ALA A 43 -30.93 23.54 -1.73
CA ALA A 43 -31.92 22.67 -1.10
C ALA A 43 -32.08 21.31 -1.82
N SER A 44 -31.68 21.24 -3.10
CA SER A 44 -31.66 20.03 -3.93
C SER A 44 -30.43 19.16 -3.74
N ALA A 45 -29.49 19.52 -2.86
CA ALA A 45 -28.26 18.75 -2.65
C ALA A 45 -28.56 17.31 -2.22
N GLY A 46 -27.92 16.35 -2.88
CA GLY A 46 -27.89 14.95 -2.52
C GLY A 46 -26.97 14.66 -1.33
N ILE A 47 -26.90 13.39 -0.97
CA ILE A 47 -26.32 12.94 0.30
C ILE A 47 -24.81 13.20 0.38
N VAL A 48 -24.09 13.17 -0.74
CA VAL A 48 -22.63 13.38 -0.76
C VAL A 48 -22.34 14.83 -0.41
N LEU A 49 -22.99 15.77 -1.09
CA LEU A 49 -22.81 17.19 -0.84
C LEU A 49 -23.27 17.57 0.58
N GLN A 50 -24.39 17.02 1.05
CA GLN A 50 -24.87 17.24 2.42
C GLN A 50 -23.89 16.75 3.50
N ASN A 51 -23.20 15.64 3.27
CA ASN A 51 -22.21 15.16 4.23
C ASN A 51 -20.92 15.99 4.15
N ALA A 52 -20.48 16.36 2.96
CA ALA A 52 -19.29 17.20 2.79
C ALA A 52 -19.41 18.57 3.49
N VAL A 53 -20.58 19.20 3.48
CA VAL A 53 -20.80 20.48 4.18
C VAL A 53 -20.91 20.32 5.70
N LYS A 54 -21.41 19.19 6.19
CA LYS A 54 -21.43 18.87 7.64
C LYS A 54 -20.03 18.56 8.15
N ASP A 55 -19.28 17.83 7.36
CA ASP A 55 -17.87 17.54 7.61
C ASP A 55 -17.04 18.83 7.64
N LEU A 56 -17.22 19.71 6.65
CA LEU A 56 -16.60 21.04 6.66
C LEU A 56 -17.01 21.87 7.89
N GLN A 57 -18.27 21.79 8.33
CA GLN A 57 -18.72 22.44 9.57
C GLN A 57 -17.99 21.89 10.80
N ASP A 58 -17.84 20.56 10.89
CA ASP A 58 -17.08 19.90 11.96
C ASP A 58 -15.60 20.30 11.91
N TYR A 59 -14.99 20.37 10.72
CA TYR A 59 -13.63 20.85 10.54
C TYR A 59 -13.45 22.26 11.11
N PHE A 60 -14.37 23.19 10.79
CA PHE A 60 -14.30 24.54 11.32
C PHE A 60 -14.43 24.55 12.85
N ALA A 61 -15.33 23.75 13.41
CA ALA A 61 -15.53 23.67 14.85
C ALA A 61 -14.31 23.07 15.58
N VAL A 62 -13.73 22.00 15.05
CA VAL A 62 -12.66 21.22 15.68
C VAL A 62 -11.28 21.82 15.40
N SER A 63 -10.93 22.00 14.13
CA SER A 63 -9.57 22.39 13.71
C SER A 63 -9.38 23.91 13.75
N MET A 64 -10.42 24.67 13.40
CA MET A 64 -10.38 26.14 13.30
C MET A 64 -11.13 26.85 14.43
N GLU A 65 -11.65 26.14 15.43
CA GLU A 65 -12.32 26.69 16.62
C GLU A 65 -13.42 27.73 16.29
N LEU A 66 -14.14 27.52 15.18
CA LEU A 66 -15.19 28.39 14.66
C LEU A 66 -16.51 27.60 14.48
N SER A 67 -17.55 28.00 15.19
CA SER A 67 -18.89 27.43 15.03
C SER A 67 -19.65 28.16 13.92
N LEU A 68 -19.56 27.66 12.68
CA LEU A 68 -20.29 28.22 11.54
C LEU A 68 -21.70 27.66 11.44
N GLN A 69 -22.67 28.49 11.09
CA GLN A 69 -24.03 28.02 10.82
C GLN A 69 -24.08 27.27 9.49
N LEU A 70 -24.78 26.14 9.46
CA LEU A 70 -25.12 25.42 8.25
C LEU A 70 -26.56 25.78 7.83
N ALA A 71 -26.78 26.18 6.59
CA ALA A 71 -28.09 26.56 6.07
C ALA A 71 -28.25 26.21 4.58
N THR A 72 -29.48 26.09 4.10
CA THR A 72 -29.75 25.97 2.66
C THR A 72 -29.85 27.35 2.01
N ALA A 73 -29.34 27.48 0.80
CA ALA A 73 -29.51 28.64 -0.06
C ALA A 73 -29.31 28.22 -1.53
N ASP A 74 -30.04 28.82 -2.47
CA ASP A 74 -29.89 28.48 -3.89
C ASP A 74 -28.85 29.36 -4.61
N PHE A 75 -28.40 30.44 -3.95
CA PHE A 75 -27.43 31.38 -4.49
C PHE A 75 -26.39 31.75 -3.41
N PRO A 76 -25.15 32.09 -3.84
CA PRO A 76 -24.10 32.51 -2.93
C PRO A 76 -24.43 33.86 -2.28
N ASP A 77 -24.20 33.97 -0.97
CA ASP A 77 -24.40 35.18 -0.19
C ASP A 77 -23.04 35.78 0.23
N LYS A 78 -23.03 37.04 0.67
CA LYS A 78 -21.85 37.64 1.30
C LYS A 78 -21.49 36.89 2.59
N GLU A 79 -20.20 36.78 2.91
CA GLU A 79 -19.72 36.10 4.13
C GLU A 79 -20.27 34.67 4.24
N SER A 80 -20.30 33.95 3.11
CA SER A 80 -20.72 32.55 3.06
C SER A 80 -19.73 31.68 2.31
N ILE A 81 -19.69 30.40 2.69
CA ILE A 81 -19.05 29.33 1.95
C ILE A 81 -20.18 28.58 1.24
N PHE A 82 -20.42 28.91 -0.02
CA PHE A 82 -21.46 28.30 -0.84
C PHE A 82 -20.89 27.12 -1.62
N VAL A 83 -21.41 25.92 -1.36
CA VAL A 83 -20.96 24.67 -2.00
C VAL A 83 -22.08 24.15 -2.90
N CYS A 84 -21.79 24.00 -4.20
CA CYS A 84 -22.78 23.60 -5.20
C CYS A 84 -22.17 22.73 -6.32
N THR A 85 -23.00 22.35 -7.29
CA THR A 85 -22.60 21.59 -8.47
C THR A 85 -22.91 22.34 -9.76
N ASP A 86 -22.11 22.10 -10.80
CA ASP A 86 -22.31 22.59 -12.16
C ASP A 86 -21.76 21.57 -13.16
N GLU A 87 -22.65 20.81 -13.80
CA GLU A 87 -22.29 19.76 -14.75
C GLU A 87 -21.57 20.28 -16.02
N SER A 88 -21.58 21.60 -16.26
CA SER A 88 -20.83 22.20 -17.37
C SER A 88 -19.33 22.31 -17.11
N LEU A 89 -18.88 22.12 -15.86
CA LEU A 89 -17.46 22.04 -15.53
C LEU A 89 -16.80 20.83 -16.20
N GLN A 90 -15.48 20.91 -16.36
CA GLN A 90 -14.71 19.79 -16.90
C GLN A 90 -14.87 18.55 -16.03
N GLU A 91 -14.90 17.37 -16.64
CA GLU A 91 -14.98 16.12 -15.90
C GLU A 91 -13.88 16.04 -14.83
N ARG A 92 -14.25 15.54 -13.64
CA ARG A 92 -13.38 15.39 -12.48
C ARG A 92 -12.80 16.68 -11.91
N SER A 93 -13.47 17.80 -12.15
CA SER A 93 -13.02 19.10 -11.68
C SER A 93 -13.93 19.75 -10.65
N PHE A 94 -13.34 20.67 -9.90
CA PHE A 94 -14.04 21.63 -9.08
C PHE A 94 -13.39 23.00 -9.22
N ARG A 95 -14.18 24.05 -8.99
CA ARG A 95 -13.75 25.44 -8.98
C ARG A 95 -13.85 26.00 -7.57
N THR A 96 -12.85 26.79 -7.17
CA THR A 96 -12.87 27.57 -5.93
C THR A 96 -12.71 29.04 -6.28
N GLU A 97 -13.70 29.85 -5.87
CA GLU A 97 -13.71 31.29 -6.03
C GLU A 97 -13.75 31.95 -4.65
N VAL A 98 -12.78 32.80 -4.35
CA VAL A 98 -12.63 33.47 -3.04
C VAL A 98 -12.60 34.97 -3.28
N THR A 99 -13.63 35.66 -2.80
CA THR A 99 -13.77 37.13 -2.75
C THR A 99 -14.19 37.52 -1.33
N ASP A 100 -15.18 38.40 -1.15
CA ASP A 100 -15.94 38.59 0.10
C ASP A 100 -16.85 37.40 0.49
N ARG A 101 -16.74 36.29 -0.23
CA ARG A 101 -17.40 34.99 -0.04
C ARG A 101 -16.54 33.88 -0.65
N ILE A 102 -16.83 32.63 -0.33
CA ILE A 102 -16.17 31.46 -0.93
C ILE A 102 -17.23 30.67 -1.69
N ILE A 103 -16.97 30.37 -2.95
CA ILE A 103 -17.82 29.51 -3.77
C ILE A 103 -17.01 28.28 -4.17
N ILE A 104 -17.52 27.10 -3.85
CA ILE A 104 -16.97 25.81 -4.25
C ILE A 104 -17.99 25.15 -5.18
N THR A 105 -17.59 24.94 -6.43
CA THR A 105 -18.46 24.33 -7.44
C THR A 105 -17.80 23.08 -7.99
N GLY A 106 -18.39 21.91 -7.75
CA GLY A 106 -17.93 20.65 -8.35
C GLY A 106 -18.68 20.32 -9.64
N VAL A 107 -18.08 19.58 -10.57
CA VAL A 107 -18.84 19.05 -11.72
C VAL A 107 -20.00 18.14 -11.30
N ASN A 108 -19.85 17.49 -10.14
CA ASN A 108 -20.89 16.77 -9.41
C ASN A 108 -20.57 16.80 -7.91
N GLU A 109 -21.39 16.17 -7.09
CA GLU A 109 -21.25 16.22 -5.63
C GLU A 109 -19.93 15.65 -5.10
N ARG A 110 -19.38 14.60 -5.73
CA ARG A 110 -18.08 14.03 -5.36
C ARG A 110 -16.98 15.09 -5.48
N TYR A 111 -16.98 15.83 -6.58
CA TYR A 111 -15.94 16.86 -6.79
C TYR A 111 -16.22 18.15 -6.02
N ALA A 112 -17.47 18.46 -5.70
CA ALA A 112 -17.80 19.54 -4.76
C ALA A 112 -17.23 19.22 -3.36
N ALA A 113 -17.36 17.96 -2.92
CA ALA A 113 -16.73 17.48 -1.68
C ALA A 113 -15.20 17.59 -1.72
N GLN A 114 -14.56 17.21 -2.83
CA GLN A 114 -13.11 17.43 -3.00
C GLN A 114 -12.70 18.90 -2.89
N GLY A 115 -13.56 19.82 -3.34
CA GLY A 115 -13.36 21.25 -3.13
C GLY A 115 -13.43 21.68 -1.67
N CYS A 116 -14.32 21.09 -0.86
CA CYS A 116 -14.34 21.27 0.59
C CYS A 116 -13.03 20.80 1.22
N TYR A 117 -12.61 19.57 0.92
CA TYR A 117 -11.36 19.01 1.47
C TYR A 117 -10.12 19.82 1.06
N ALA A 118 -10.10 20.35 -0.17
CA ALA A 118 -9.04 21.25 -0.63
C ALA A 118 -9.04 22.61 0.10
N LEU A 119 -10.22 23.12 0.47
CA LEU A 119 -10.32 24.31 1.34
C LEU A 119 -9.73 24.00 2.72
N GLU A 120 -10.08 22.87 3.33
CA GLU A 120 -9.53 22.45 4.62
C GLU A 120 -8.01 22.34 4.60
N ASP A 121 -7.44 21.67 3.60
CA ASP A 121 -6.00 21.56 3.43
C ASP A 121 -5.31 22.93 3.33
N ARG A 122 -5.90 23.88 2.59
CA ARG A 122 -5.37 25.24 2.48
C ARG A 122 -5.38 25.94 3.83
N LEU A 123 -6.46 25.81 4.59
CA LEU A 123 -6.59 26.38 5.94
C LEU A 123 -5.62 25.71 6.94
N ASN A 124 -5.42 24.39 6.83
CA ASN A 124 -4.45 23.62 7.60
C ASN A 124 -3.01 24.03 7.29
N MET A 125 -2.65 24.16 6.01
CA MET A 125 -1.36 24.72 5.57
C MET A 125 -1.17 26.14 6.08
N ASN A 126 -2.26 26.88 6.19
CA ASN A 126 -2.23 28.23 6.70
C ASN A 126 -2.17 28.32 8.22
N GLU A 127 -2.45 27.23 8.94
CA GLU A 127 -2.60 27.20 10.39
C GLU A 127 -3.55 28.31 10.90
N ALA A 128 -4.55 28.69 10.10
CA ALA A 128 -5.49 29.77 10.41
C ALA A 128 -6.69 29.75 9.45
N PRO A 129 -7.87 30.29 9.84
CA PRO A 129 -9.05 30.42 8.99
C PRO A 129 -8.91 31.60 8.00
N PHE A 130 -7.81 31.60 7.25
CA PHE A 130 -7.47 32.60 6.24
C PHE A 130 -7.21 31.93 4.90
N ILE A 131 -7.71 32.53 3.83
CA ILE A 131 -7.51 32.07 2.46
C ILE A 131 -7.27 33.27 1.53
N ASP A 132 -6.34 33.11 0.58
CA ASP A 132 -6.06 34.13 -0.42
C ASP A 132 -7.19 34.24 -1.45
N VAL A 133 -7.42 35.46 -1.94
CA VAL A 133 -8.33 35.71 -3.06
C VAL A 133 -7.86 34.93 -4.27
N CYS A 134 -8.74 34.11 -4.84
CA CYS A 134 -8.43 33.29 -6.00
C CYS A 134 -9.69 32.96 -6.80
N ASN A 135 -9.48 32.59 -8.06
CA ASN A 135 -10.44 31.86 -8.87
C ASN A 135 -9.64 30.78 -9.59
N CYS A 136 -9.75 29.54 -9.10
CA CYS A 136 -8.97 28.43 -9.63
C CYS A 136 -9.86 27.21 -9.89
N ILE A 137 -9.54 26.48 -10.95
CA ILE A 137 -10.13 25.19 -11.27
C ILE A 137 -9.07 24.13 -11.03
N GLN A 138 -9.45 23.09 -10.31
CA GLN A 138 -8.63 21.93 -10.04
C GLN A 138 -9.30 20.70 -10.63
N GLN A 139 -8.51 19.78 -11.20
CA GLN A 139 -9.01 18.57 -11.84
C GLN A 139 -8.22 17.35 -11.37
N MET A 140 -8.92 16.28 -10.98
CA MET A 140 -8.29 15.01 -10.64
C MET A 140 -7.87 14.26 -11.92
N ARG A 141 -6.62 13.78 -11.96
CA ARG A 141 -6.03 13.14 -13.14
C ARG A 141 -6.64 11.77 -13.46
N PHE A 142 -7.00 11.01 -12.43
CA PHE A 142 -7.49 9.64 -12.56
C PHE A 142 -8.97 9.54 -12.24
N SER A 143 -9.71 8.76 -13.02
CA SER A 143 -11.13 8.46 -12.76
C SER A 143 -11.32 7.39 -11.69
N PHE A 144 -10.27 6.61 -11.45
CA PHE A 144 -10.24 5.49 -10.52
C PHE A 144 -8.99 5.62 -9.65
N ARG A 145 -9.21 5.82 -8.36
CA ARG A 145 -8.20 5.79 -7.30
C ARG A 145 -8.76 4.90 -6.19
N VAL A 146 -8.38 3.63 -6.20
CA VAL A 146 -8.91 2.62 -5.27
C VAL A 146 -7.87 2.28 -4.21
N ILE A 147 -8.37 1.99 -3.01
CA ILE A 147 -7.53 1.57 -1.91
C ILE A 147 -8.20 0.48 -1.06
N ASP A 148 -7.37 -0.39 -0.52
CA ASP A 148 -7.76 -1.40 0.46
C ASP A 148 -7.52 -0.86 1.89
N SER A 149 -8.28 -1.36 2.85
CA SER A 149 -8.21 -0.95 4.26
C SER A 149 -6.89 -1.37 4.89
N GLY A 150 -6.28 -0.48 5.66
CA GLY A 150 -5.13 -0.77 6.55
C GLY A 150 -5.53 -1.19 7.96
N LEU A 151 -6.83 -1.17 8.30
CA LEU A 151 -7.35 -1.58 9.61
C LEU A 151 -7.44 -3.10 9.72
N HIS A 152 -8.47 -3.67 9.10
CA HIS A 152 -8.75 -5.10 9.05
C HIS A 152 -9.38 -5.40 7.69
N ASP A 153 -9.34 -6.66 7.26
CA ASP A 153 -10.02 -7.09 6.04
C ASP A 153 -11.51 -6.68 6.05
N GLY A 154 -11.93 -5.97 5.00
CA GLY A 154 -13.28 -5.44 4.85
C GLY A 154 -13.72 -4.38 5.85
N SER A 155 -12.84 -3.87 6.73
CA SER A 155 -13.20 -2.90 7.77
C SER A 155 -13.03 -1.47 7.28
N TYR A 156 -14.16 -0.77 7.18
CA TYR A 156 -14.24 0.64 6.77
C TYR A 156 -15.23 1.42 7.65
N PRO A 157 -14.86 1.80 8.88
CA PRO A 157 -15.70 2.70 9.69
C PRO A 157 -15.94 4.04 8.99
N ASP A 158 -17.04 4.73 9.31
CA ASP A 158 -17.44 5.97 8.63
C ASP A 158 -16.37 7.07 8.66
N ALA A 159 -15.70 7.27 9.81
CA ALA A 159 -14.59 8.22 9.90
C ALA A 159 -13.40 7.82 9.01
N TYR A 160 -13.16 6.53 8.81
CA TYR A 160 -12.11 6.04 7.94
C TYR A 160 -12.46 6.21 6.46
N LEU A 161 -13.71 5.95 6.06
CA LEU A 161 -14.23 6.29 4.73
C LEU A 161 -14.10 7.78 4.44
N ASN A 162 -14.40 8.61 5.44
CA ASN A 162 -14.25 10.06 5.32
C ASN A 162 -12.78 10.45 5.03
N MET A 163 -11.82 9.86 5.73
CA MET A 163 -10.39 10.13 5.52
C MET A 163 -9.86 9.60 4.18
N ILE A 164 -10.41 8.47 3.71
CA ILE A 164 -10.14 7.95 2.36
C ILE A 164 -10.62 8.98 1.30
N ALA A 165 -11.82 9.55 1.48
CA ALA A 165 -12.35 10.60 0.60
C ALA A 165 -11.51 11.89 0.66
N HIS A 166 -11.06 12.30 1.85
CA HIS A 166 -10.14 13.44 2.03
C HIS A 166 -8.81 13.26 1.28
N SER A 167 -8.35 12.01 1.12
CA SER A 167 -7.13 11.68 0.37
C SER A 167 -7.34 11.65 -1.15
N GLY A 168 -8.55 12.00 -1.60
CA GLY A 168 -8.94 12.08 -3.02
C GLY A 168 -9.14 10.72 -3.67
N MET A 169 -9.33 9.66 -2.89
CA MET A 169 -9.69 8.34 -3.41
C MET A 169 -11.13 8.37 -3.94
N THR A 170 -11.40 7.56 -4.95
CA THR A 170 -12.74 7.46 -5.56
C THR A 170 -13.43 6.15 -5.21
N ALA A 171 -12.69 5.17 -4.70
CA ALA A 171 -13.20 3.85 -4.44
C ALA A 171 -12.45 3.14 -3.30
N VAL A 172 -13.10 2.13 -2.73
CA VAL A 172 -12.50 1.12 -1.86
C VAL A 172 -12.70 -0.27 -2.43
N ASP A 173 -11.84 -1.22 -2.07
CA ASP A 173 -12.02 -2.63 -2.45
C ASP A 173 -12.12 -3.57 -1.24
N VAL A 174 -12.82 -4.69 -1.44
CA VAL A 174 -13.13 -5.67 -0.38
C VAL A 174 -13.10 -7.09 -0.94
N SER A 175 -12.45 -8.02 -0.23
CA SER A 175 -12.49 -9.44 -0.58
C SER A 175 -13.91 -9.99 -0.40
N LEU A 176 -14.37 -10.88 -1.30
CA LEU A 176 -15.69 -11.49 -1.21
C LEU A 176 -15.79 -12.65 -0.19
N GLY A 177 -14.68 -13.35 0.09
CA GLY A 177 -14.71 -14.56 0.93
C GLY A 177 -15.83 -15.54 0.51
N ASN A 178 -16.51 -16.15 1.49
CA ASN A 178 -17.64 -17.06 1.26
C ASN A 178 -18.99 -16.30 1.24
N LEU A 179 -19.06 -15.14 0.55
CA LEU A 179 -20.22 -14.23 0.58
C LEU A 179 -21.57 -14.94 0.43
N GLN A 180 -21.69 -15.86 -0.53
CA GLN A 180 -22.98 -16.45 -0.89
C GLN A 180 -23.57 -17.33 0.22
N ASP A 181 -22.75 -17.85 1.12
CA ASP A 181 -23.14 -18.72 2.22
C ASP A 181 -23.24 -17.98 3.56
N ASP A 182 -22.99 -16.66 3.57
CA ASP A 182 -22.86 -15.85 4.78
C ASP A 182 -23.80 -14.62 4.75
N PRO A 183 -25.01 -14.72 5.35
CA PRO A 183 -25.95 -13.61 5.45
C PRO A 183 -25.41 -12.37 6.17
N GLU A 184 -24.50 -12.56 7.13
CA GLU A 184 -23.88 -11.44 7.84
C GLU A 184 -22.93 -10.69 6.91
N ARG A 185 -22.15 -11.42 6.10
CA ARG A 185 -21.27 -10.82 5.09
C ARG A 185 -22.05 -10.09 4.00
N ILE A 186 -23.17 -10.64 3.53
CA ILE A 186 -24.08 -9.97 2.57
C ILE A 186 -24.59 -8.65 3.16
N LYS A 187 -25.02 -8.68 4.43
CA LYS A 187 -25.46 -7.47 5.15
C LYS A 187 -24.33 -6.45 5.26
N ASN A 188 -23.13 -6.88 5.65
CA ASN A 188 -21.98 -6.00 5.87
C ASN A 188 -21.49 -5.34 4.58
N ILE A 189 -21.47 -6.05 3.45
CA ILE A 189 -21.10 -5.46 2.15
C ILE A 189 -22.15 -4.46 1.68
N ASN A 190 -23.45 -4.77 1.79
CA ASN A 190 -24.50 -3.81 1.44
C ASN A 190 -24.48 -2.56 2.33
N ASP A 191 -24.25 -2.73 3.63
CA ASP A 191 -24.06 -1.62 4.56
C ASP A 191 -22.83 -0.77 4.19
N LEU A 192 -21.70 -1.42 3.86
CA LEU A 192 -20.50 -0.73 3.35
C LEU A 192 -20.81 0.08 2.08
N VAL A 193 -21.50 -0.48 1.10
CA VAL A 193 -21.90 0.22 -0.13
C VAL A 193 -22.71 1.49 0.20
N GLN A 194 -23.71 1.38 1.08
CA GLN A 194 -24.54 2.51 1.48
C GLN A 194 -23.73 3.58 2.22
N ARG A 195 -22.83 3.17 3.12
CA ARG A 195 -21.98 4.10 3.88
C ARG A 195 -20.89 4.74 3.02
N ALA A 196 -20.26 4.00 2.09
CA ALA A 196 -19.27 4.52 1.16
C ALA A 196 -19.88 5.57 0.20
N THR A 197 -21.11 5.33 -0.28
CA THR A 197 -21.85 6.26 -1.14
C THR A 197 -22.01 7.65 -0.49
N LYS A 198 -22.17 7.73 0.83
CA LYS A 198 -22.29 8.99 1.58
C LYS A 198 -21.05 9.90 1.46
N TYR A 199 -19.89 9.32 1.14
CA TYR A 199 -18.63 10.01 0.93
C TYR A 199 -18.24 10.08 -0.56
N GLY A 200 -19.15 9.69 -1.45
CA GLY A 200 -18.91 9.61 -2.88
C GLY A 200 -17.92 8.51 -3.26
N LEU A 201 -17.73 7.47 -2.44
CA LEU A 201 -16.83 6.35 -2.71
C LEU A 201 -17.57 5.17 -3.34
N ASP A 202 -17.01 4.63 -4.41
CA ASP A 202 -17.46 3.39 -5.03
C ASP A 202 -16.89 2.16 -4.28
N VAL A 203 -17.59 1.03 -4.31
CA VAL A 203 -17.11 -0.24 -3.72
C VAL A 203 -16.85 -1.27 -4.80
N TYR A 204 -15.61 -1.72 -4.91
CA TYR A 204 -15.20 -2.81 -5.79
C TYR A 204 -14.98 -4.08 -4.96
N CYS A 205 -15.09 -5.24 -5.60
CA CYS A 205 -14.85 -6.50 -4.92
C CYS A 205 -13.76 -7.34 -5.59
N PHE A 206 -13.09 -8.13 -4.77
CA PHE A 206 -12.04 -9.06 -5.18
C PHE A 206 -12.57 -10.50 -5.02
N PRO A 207 -12.94 -11.19 -6.12
CA PRO A 207 -13.44 -12.56 -6.08
C PRO A 207 -12.30 -13.58 -5.98
N HIS A 208 -12.46 -14.57 -5.10
CA HIS A 208 -11.58 -15.75 -4.98
C HIS A 208 -12.32 -17.05 -5.31
N PHE A 209 -13.20 -16.99 -6.30
CA PHE A 209 -14.01 -18.15 -6.69
C PHE A 209 -13.15 -19.24 -7.35
N LYS A 210 -13.47 -20.50 -7.04
CA LYS A 210 -12.93 -21.66 -7.79
C LYS A 210 -13.78 -21.84 -9.04
N ASN A 211 -13.25 -21.49 -10.21
CA ASN A 211 -13.96 -21.65 -11.48
C ASN A 211 -13.69 -23.05 -12.04
N THR A 212 -14.74 -23.83 -12.26
CA THR A 212 -14.61 -25.27 -12.57
C THR A 212 -15.15 -25.66 -13.94
N VAL A 213 -15.64 -24.72 -14.74
CA VAL A 213 -16.30 -24.97 -16.03
C VAL A 213 -15.54 -24.23 -17.13
N HIS A 214 -15.39 -24.82 -18.32
CA HIS A 214 -14.76 -24.12 -19.44
C HIS A 214 -15.76 -23.16 -20.09
N PRO A 215 -15.37 -21.98 -20.59
CA PRO A 215 -16.29 -21.05 -21.27
C PRO A 215 -16.99 -21.58 -22.55
N ASP A 216 -16.65 -22.79 -23.02
CA ASP A 216 -17.31 -23.46 -24.16
C ASP A 216 -18.44 -24.40 -23.72
N ASP A 217 -18.47 -24.76 -22.43
CA ASP A 217 -19.41 -25.74 -21.94
C ASP A 217 -20.83 -25.16 -21.99
N ALA A 218 -21.80 -26.00 -22.34
CA ALA A 218 -23.16 -25.54 -22.67
C ALA A 218 -23.87 -24.82 -21.51
N ASP A 219 -23.48 -25.12 -20.27
CA ASP A 219 -24.02 -24.55 -19.04
C ASP A 219 -23.12 -23.47 -18.41
N ALA A 220 -22.01 -23.08 -19.07
CA ALA A 220 -21.02 -22.16 -18.51
C ALA A 220 -21.63 -20.82 -18.09
N PHE A 221 -22.52 -20.23 -18.91
CA PHE A 221 -23.21 -18.99 -18.55
C PHE A 221 -24.03 -19.15 -17.28
N SER A 222 -24.91 -20.16 -17.21
CA SER A 222 -25.74 -20.41 -16.02
C SER A 222 -24.92 -20.75 -14.78
N HIS A 223 -23.78 -21.43 -14.94
CA HIS A 223 -22.85 -21.73 -13.85
C HIS A 223 -22.25 -20.44 -13.27
N TYR A 224 -21.68 -19.59 -14.11
CA TYR A 224 -21.08 -18.33 -13.64
C TYR A 224 -22.11 -17.30 -13.21
N ASP A 225 -23.34 -17.36 -13.75
CA ASP A 225 -24.47 -16.56 -13.28
C ASP A 225 -24.78 -16.82 -11.79
N GLN A 226 -24.75 -18.09 -11.37
CA GLN A 226 -24.90 -18.48 -9.98
C GLN A 226 -23.68 -18.09 -9.10
N MET A 227 -22.56 -17.69 -9.70
CA MET A 227 -21.34 -17.30 -8.99
C MET A 227 -21.14 -15.78 -8.95
N TYR A 228 -20.95 -15.16 -10.10
CA TYR A 228 -20.67 -13.74 -10.26
C TYR A 228 -21.96 -12.91 -10.36
N GLY A 229 -22.95 -13.38 -11.13
CA GLY A 229 -24.25 -12.71 -11.22
C GLY A 229 -24.95 -12.64 -9.86
N ARG A 230 -24.94 -13.77 -9.13
CA ARG A 230 -25.48 -13.88 -7.77
C ARG A 230 -24.90 -12.87 -6.78
N VAL A 231 -23.64 -12.47 -6.92
CA VAL A 231 -23.04 -11.43 -6.06
C VAL A 231 -23.75 -10.10 -6.25
N LEU A 232 -24.09 -9.73 -7.48
CA LEU A 232 -24.80 -8.48 -7.78
C LEU A 232 -26.29 -8.57 -7.44
N GLU A 233 -26.91 -9.75 -7.50
CA GLU A 233 -28.26 -9.93 -6.95
C GLU A 233 -28.30 -9.69 -5.44
N LEU A 234 -27.28 -10.18 -4.72
CA LEU A 234 -27.18 -10.05 -3.27
C LEU A 234 -26.70 -8.67 -2.83
N CYS A 235 -25.83 -8.03 -3.62
CA CYS A 235 -25.17 -6.77 -3.32
C CYS A 235 -25.17 -5.83 -4.56
N PRO A 236 -26.33 -5.28 -4.95
CA PRO A 236 -26.51 -4.59 -6.23
C PRO A 236 -25.75 -3.28 -6.39
N GLY A 237 -25.28 -2.66 -5.30
CA GLY A 237 -24.50 -1.42 -5.37
C GLY A 237 -22.99 -1.61 -5.47
N ILE A 238 -22.49 -2.84 -5.64
CA ILE A 238 -21.08 -3.08 -6.02
C ILE A 238 -20.83 -2.48 -7.40
N LYS A 239 -19.76 -1.69 -7.53
CA LYS A 239 -19.43 -0.98 -8.77
C LYS A 239 -18.71 -1.85 -9.80
N GLY A 240 -17.99 -2.87 -9.35
CA GLY A 240 -17.23 -3.73 -10.24
C GLY A 240 -16.40 -4.78 -9.53
N PHE A 241 -15.78 -5.66 -10.34
CA PHE A 241 -14.95 -6.77 -9.90
C PHE A 241 -13.50 -6.54 -10.33
N ILE A 242 -12.55 -6.72 -9.41
CA ILE A 242 -11.11 -6.76 -9.69
C ILE A 242 -10.71 -8.23 -9.76
N ILE A 243 -10.59 -8.74 -10.98
CA ILE A 243 -10.28 -10.13 -11.29
C ILE A 243 -8.78 -10.26 -11.52
N VAL A 244 -8.13 -11.15 -10.77
CA VAL A 244 -6.69 -11.39 -10.87
C VAL A 244 -6.45 -12.75 -11.51
N GLY A 245 -5.56 -12.81 -12.50
CA GLY A 245 -5.29 -14.05 -13.24
C GLY A 245 -4.91 -15.22 -12.34
N GLU A 246 -4.08 -14.98 -11.31
CA GLU A 246 -3.70 -16.01 -10.32
C GLU A 246 -4.91 -16.63 -9.61
N SER A 247 -5.84 -15.81 -9.12
CA SER A 247 -6.96 -16.29 -8.30
C SER A 247 -8.21 -16.62 -9.13
N CYS A 248 -8.20 -16.32 -10.43
CA CYS A 248 -9.30 -16.53 -11.36
C CYS A 248 -8.97 -17.61 -12.40
N GLU A 249 -8.40 -18.73 -11.92
CA GLU A 249 -8.12 -19.89 -12.75
C GLU A 249 -9.42 -20.56 -13.22
N PHE A 250 -9.40 -21.13 -14.41
CA PHE A 250 -10.49 -21.93 -14.99
C PHE A 250 -9.87 -23.15 -15.72
N PRO A 251 -10.64 -24.20 -16.05
CA PRO A 251 -10.10 -25.40 -16.68
C PRO A 251 -9.77 -25.20 -18.17
N SER A 252 -8.78 -24.34 -18.47
CA SER A 252 -8.33 -24.00 -19.83
C SER A 252 -8.02 -25.22 -20.68
N LYS A 253 -8.35 -25.13 -21.97
CA LYS A 253 -8.00 -26.10 -23.02
C LYS A 253 -6.68 -25.75 -23.71
N ASP A 254 -5.92 -24.77 -23.21
CA ASP A 254 -4.60 -24.45 -23.73
C ASP A 254 -3.63 -25.62 -23.51
N PRO A 255 -3.08 -26.23 -24.57
CA PRO A 255 -2.21 -27.39 -24.44
C PRO A 255 -0.89 -27.06 -23.71
N ARG A 256 -0.57 -25.79 -23.49
CA ARG A 256 0.62 -25.34 -22.75
C ARG A 256 0.41 -25.33 -21.24
N THR A 257 -0.84 -25.46 -20.76
CA THR A 257 -1.16 -25.53 -19.34
C THR A 257 -1.64 -26.93 -18.93
N THR A 258 -1.89 -27.11 -17.64
CA THR A 258 -2.48 -28.35 -17.11
C THR A 258 -4.01 -28.40 -17.24
N GLY A 259 -4.67 -27.25 -17.45
CA GLY A 259 -6.12 -27.11 -17.30
C GLY A 259 -6.64 -27.37 -15.87
N LYS A 260 -5.75 -27.44 -14.87
CA LYS A 260 -6.08 -27.63 -13.44
C LYS A 260 -5.73 -26.39 -12.66
N SER A 261 -6.33 -26.21 -11.48
CA SER A 261 -5.90 -25.12 -10.58
C SER A 261 -4.45 -25.30 -10.13
N TRP A 262 -3.80 -24.22 -9.73
CA TRP A 262 -2.42 -24.22 -9.22
C TRP A 262 -2.21 -25.27 -8.11
N ARG A 263 -3.17 -25.37 -7.18
CA ARG A 263 -3.10 -26.32 -6.05
C ARG A 263 -3.12 -27.77 -6.52
N GLU A 264 -3.79 -28.06 -7.63
CA GLU A 264 -3.90 -29.40 -8.21
C GLU A 264 -2.74 -29.70 -9.16
N SER A 265 -1.91 -28.71 -9.51
CA SER A 265 -0.80 -28.81 -10.47
C SER A 265 0.59 -28.57 -9.88
N LEU A 266 0.76 -28.73 -8.57
CA LEU A 266 2.04 -28.49 -7.90
C LEU A 266 3.17 -29.35 -8.48
N ASP A 267 2.88 -30.63 -8.74
CA ASP A 267 3.84 -31.62 -9.25
C ASP A 267 3.84 -31.76 -10.79
N ASP A 268 2.97 -31.04 -11.49
CA ASP A 268 2.93 -31.05 -12.96
C ASP A 268 4.11 -30.21 -13.54
N GLU A 269 4.59 -30.61 -14.72
CA GLU A 269 5.64 -29.86 -15.44
C GLU A 269 5.12 -28.53 -16.01
N LYS A 270 3.86 -28.52 -16.47
CA LYS A 270 3.21 -27.34 -17.03
C LYS A 270 2.65 -26.44 -15.91
N SER A 271 2.58 -25.14 -16.20
CA SER A 271 1.91 -24.18 -15.32
C SER A 271 0.40 -24.41 -15.30
N SER A 272 -0.26 -23.97 -14.22
CA SER A 272 -1.71 -23.86 -14.22
C SER A 272 -2.18 -22.67 -15.08
N PRO A 273 -3.47 -22.62 -15.45
CA PRO A 273 -4.02 -21.51 -16.23
C PRO A 273 -3.87 -20.14 -15.54
N GLY A 274 -3.83 -20.10 -14.20
CA GLY A 274 -3.54 -18.87 -13.45
C GLY A 274 -2.10 -18.37 -13.54
N TRP A 275 -1.19 -19.13 -14.13
CA TRP A 275 0.23 -18.78 -14.21
C TRP A 275 0.80 -18.83 -15.63
N PHE A 276 -0.06 -19.01 -16.63
CA PHE A 276 0.31 -18.91 -18.05
C PHE A 276 -0.76 -18.15 -18.85
N PRO A 277 -0.40 -17.22 -19.76
CA PRO A 277 -1.35 -16.42 -20.53
C PRO A 277 -2.04 -17.28 -21.60
N CYS A 278 -3.09 -17.99 -21.21
CA CYS A 278 -3.81 -18.95 -22.06
C CYS A 278 -4.52 -18.28 -23.25
N TYR A 279 -4.60 -18.96 -24.40
CA TYR A 279 -5.29 -18.42 -25.57
C TYR A 279 -6.81 -18.23 -25.37
N ASP A 280 -7.41 -19.00 -24.47
CA ASP A 280 -8.86 -19.05 -24.17
C ASP A 280 -9.26 -18.15 -22.99
N TYR A 281 -8.30 -17.52 -22.31
CA TYR A 281 -8.58 -16.57 -21.23
C TYR A 281 -9.46 -15.37 -21.68
N PRO A 282 -9.26 -14.77 -22.87
CA PRO A 282 -10.12 -13.69 -23.35
C PRO A 282 -11.59 -14.11 -23.51
N GLN A 283 -11.83 -15.37 -23.91
CA GLN A 283 -13.18 -15.93 -23.98
C GLN A 283 -13.78 -16.06 -22.58
N PHE A 284 -13.00 -16.54 -21.61
CA PHE A 284 -13.43 -16.63 -20.22
C PHE A 284 -13.77 -15.25 -19.64
N ILE A 285 -12.93 -14.23 -19.85
CA ILE A 285 -13.20 -12.86 -19.41
C ILE A 285 -14.45 -12.28 -20.10
N SER A 286 -14.67 -12.59 -21.38
CA SER A 286 -15.90 -12.19 -22.09
C SER A 286 -17.15 -12.78 -21.43
N LEU A 287 -17.10 -14.07 -21.08
CA LEU A 287 -18.20 -14.75 -20.39
C LEU A 287 -18.49 -14.13 -19.02
N LEU A 288 -17.45 -13.90 -18.21
CA LEU A 288 -17.62 -13.26 -16.91
C LEU A 288 -18.19 -11.85 -17.04
N ARG A 289 -17.70 -11.06 -17.99
CA ARG A 289 -18.23 -9.72 -18.29
C ARG A 289 -19.71 -9.77 -18.64
N ASP A 290 -20.12 -10.69 -19.53
CA ASP A 290 -21.51 -10.79 -20.00
C ASP A 290 -22.45 -11.21 -18.86
N VAL A 291 -22.03 -12.16 -18.03
CA VAL A 291 -22.74 -12.57 -16.81
C VAL A 291 -22.85 -11.41 -15.82
N ILE A 292 -21.76 -10.72 -15.52
CA ILE A 292 -21.76 -9.60 -14.57
C ILE A 292 -22.70 -8.48 -15.07
N ARG A 293 -22.66 -8.18 -16.38
CA ARG A 293 -23.46 -7.10 -16.97
C ARG A 293 -24.91 -7.44 -17.25
N SER A 294 -25.30 -8.72 -17.25
CA SER A 294 -26.73 -9.07 -17.25
C SER A 294 -27.44 -8.67 -15.96
N HIS A 295 -26.68 -8.51 -14.86
CA HIS A 295 -27.19 -8.03 -13.56
C HIS A 295 -26.95 -6.55 -13.32
N SER A 296 -25.83 -5.99 -13.81
CA SER A 296 -25.51 -4.57 -13.70
C SER A 296 -24.80 -4.08 -14.96
N PRO A 297 -25.52 -3.43 -15.90
CA PRO A 297 -24.97 -3.04 -17.21
C PRO A 297 -23.71 -2.16 -17.14
N ASP A 298 -23.61 -1.34 -16.08
CA ASP A 298 -22.49 -0.40 -15.86
C ASP A 298 -21.40 -0.96 -14.93
N ALA A 299 -21.49 -2.24 -14.52
CA ALA A 299 -20.47 -2.87 -13.70
C ALA A 299 -19.14 -2.97 -14.46
N GLU A 300 -18.07 -2.54 -13.81
CA GLU A 300 -16.73 -2.61 -14.35
C GLU A 300 -16.10 -3.97 -14.05
N VAL A 301 -15.50 -4.58 -15.08
CA VAL A 301 -14.64 -5.76 -14.92
C VAL A 301 -13.21 -5.29 -15.13
N VAL A 302 -12.41 -5.36 -14.07
CA VAL A 302 -10.99 -5.01 -14.07
C VAL A 302 -10.20 -6.30 -14.10
N PHE A 303 -9.49 -6.57 -15.19
CA PHE A 303 -8.71 -7.77 -15.40
C PHE A 303 -7.21 -7.49 -15.18
N TRP A 304 -6.68 -8.01 -14.10
CA TRP A 304 -5.30 -7.79 -13.66
C TRP A 304 -4.39 -8.95 -14.08
N THR A 305 -3.40 -8.62 -14.93
CA THR A 305 -2.50 -9.55 -15.62
C THR A 305 -1.17 -9.84 -14.89
N TYR A 306 -1.01 -9.38 -13.64
CA TYR A 306 0.30 -9.33 -12.96
C TYR A 306 1.02 -10.67 -12.90
N ASN A 307 0.28 -11.73 -12.65
CA ASN A 307 0.77 -13.09 -12.48
C ASN A 307 1.47 -13.62 -13.74
N TRP A 308 1.27 -13.00 -14.90
CA TRP A 308 1.96 -13.38 -16.14
C TRP A 308 3.18 -12.55 -16.44
N GLY A 309 3.49 -11.46 -15.72
CA GLY A 309 4.51 -10.51 -16.14
C GLY A 309 5.94 -11.07 -16.27
N TYR A 310 6.19 -12.25 -15.69
CA TYR A 310 7.43 -13.02 -15.83
C TYR A 310 7.55 -13.81 -17.15
N GLU A 311 6.44 -13.98 -17.88
CA GLU A 311 6.37 -14.71 -19.15
C GLU A 311 6.88 -13.86 -20.32
N GLU A 312 7.24 -14.56 -21.39
CA GLU A 312 7.68 -13.97 -22.66
C GLU A 312 6.72 -12.88 -23.13
N GLN A 313 7.28 -11.72 -23.49
CA GLN A 313 6.49 -10.55 -23.87
C GLN A 313 5.46 -10.86 -24.95
N SER A 314 5.87 -11.60 -26.00
CA SER A 314 4.99 -11.95 -27.12
C SER A 314 3.71 -12.70 -26.70
N LEU A 315 3.78 -13.58 -25.69
CA LEU A 315 2.63 -14.33 -25.18
C LEU A 315 1.64 -13.42 -24.44
N ARG A 316 2.17 -12.51 -23.61
CA ARG A 316 1.35 -11.51 -22.92
C ARG A 316 0.69 -10.55 -23.90
N GLU A 317 1.44 -10.10 -24.90
CA GLU A 317 0.90 -9.24 -25.94
C GLU A 317 -0.23 -9.91 -26.73
N GLU A 318 -0.07 -11.20 -27.07
CA GLU A 318 -1.12 -11.98 -27.74
C GLU A 318 -2.40 -12.05 -26.90
N LEU A 319 -2.29 -12.35 -25.60
CA LEU A 319 -3.43 -12.33 -24.67
C LEU A 319 -4.16 -10.98 -24.72
N ILE A 320 -3.41 -9.88 -24.51
CA ILE A 320 -3.98 -8.53 -24.41
C ILE A 320 -4.58 -8.07 -25.74
N ARG A 321 -4.05 -8.51 -26.88
CA ARG A 321 -4.65 -8.22 -28.20
C ARG A 321 -6.01 -8.87 -28.39
N ASN A 322 -6.33 -9.90 -27.61
CA ASN A 322 -7.60 -10.63 -27.69
C ASN A 322 -8.58 -10.31 -26.55
N VAL A 323 -8.15 -9.67 -25.46
CA VAL A 323 -9.07 -9.23 -24.37
C VAL A 323 -10.15 -8.27 -24.91
N PRO A 324 -11.42 -8.37 -24.48
CA PRO A 324 -12.45 -7.46 -24.95
C PRO A 324 -12.15 -5.98 -24.68
N VAL A 325 -12.44 -5.10 -25.63
CA VAL A 325 -12.09 -3.67 -25.54
C VAL A 325 -12.89 -2.90 -24.49
N ASP A 326 -14.01 -3.47 -24.07
CA ASP A 326 -14.94 -2.93 -23.08
C ASP A 326 -14.70 -3.50 -21.67
N VAL A 327 -13.62 -4.23 -21.46
CA VAL A 327 -13.07 -4.62 -20.15
C VAL A 327 -11.92 -3.68 -19.79
N THR A 328 -11.70 -3.41 -18.51
CA THR A 328 -10.58 -2.60 -18.05
C THR A 328 -9.39 -3.50 -17.73
N MET A 329 -8.24 -3.25 -18.35
CA MET A 329 -6.99 -3.94 -18.04
C MET A 329 -6.37 -3.37 -16.76
N MET A 330 -5.61 -4.16 -16.02
CA MET A 330 -4.75 -3.68 -14.94
C MET A 330 -3.39 -4.36 -15.00
N ALA A 331 -2.31 -3.58 -14.85
CA ALA A 331 -0.94 -4.10 -14.73
C ALA A 331 -0.18 -3.42 -13.59
N THR A 332 0.67 -4.15 -12.87
CA THR A 332 1.52 -3.59 -11.82
C THR A 332 2.67 -2.78 -12.39
N PHE A 333 2.94 -1.61 -11.79
CA PHE A 333 3.70 -0.53 -12.42
C PHE A 333 5.20 -0.83 -12.63
N GLU A 334 5.91 -1.26 -11.59
CA GLU A 334 7.38 -1.43 -11.61
C GLU A 334 7.86 -2.88 -11.72
N MET A 335 6.98 -3.86 -11.52
CA MET A 335 7.35 -5.27 -11.37
C MET A 335 8.06 -5.87 -12.59
N PHE A 336 8.82 -6.94 -12.33
CA PHE A 336 9.54 -7.77 -13.31
C PHE A 336 10.65 -7.07 -14.10
N GLU A 337 11.09 -5.88 -13.67
CA GLU A 337 12.24 -5.24 -14.29
C GLU A 337 13.53 -5.99 -13.94
N ASN A 338 14.31 -6.33 -14.96
CA ASN A 338 15.63 -6.92 -14.83
C ASN A 338 16.67 -5.81 -14.75
N ILE A 339 17.49 -5.82 -13.71
CA ILE A 339 18.45 -4.77 -13.40
C ILE A 339 19.85 -5.38 -13.32
N ASP A 340 20.72 -4.99 -14.25
CA ASP A 340 22.11 -5.43 -14.27
C ASP A 340 22.92 -4.60 -13.25
N ILE A 341 23.35 -5.24 -12.16
CA ILE A 341 24.19 -4.61 -11.13
C ILE A 341 25.67 -4.74 -11.51
N THR A 342 26.07 -5.95 -11.88
CA THR A 342 27.38 -6.28 -12.46
C THR A 342 27.19 -7.31 -13.56
N PRO A 343 28.21 -7.65 -14.36
CA PRO A 343 28.09 -8.73 -15.35
C PRO A 343 27.75 -10.11 -14.74
N GLN A 344 27.90 -10.31 -13.43
CA GLN A 344 27.61 -11.54 -12.70
C GLN A 344 26.34 -11.46 -11.84
N ILE A 345 25.88 -10.26 -11.51
CA ILE A 345 24.76 -10.02 -10.59
C ILE A 345 23.66 -9.27 -11.33
N GLN A 346 22.52 -9.95 -11.49
CA GLN A 346 21.30 -9.38 -12.02
C GLN A 346 20.20 -9.47 -10.95
N GLU A 347 19.50 -8.36 -10.74
CA GLU A 347 18.31 -8.28 -9.91
C GLU A 347 17.03 -8.32 -10.73
N VAL A 348 15.94 -8.75 -10.08
CA VAL A 348 14.59 -8.70 -10.63
C VAL A 348 13.71 -8.00 -9.62
N THR A 349 12.99 -6.97 -10.06
CA THR A 349 12.01 -6.28 -9.22
C THR A 349 10.86 -7.22 -8.85
N THR A 350 10.70 -7.49 -7.55
CA THR A 350 9.62 -8.29 -6.97
C THR A 350 8.34 -7.45 -6.76
N ASP A 351 7.36 -8.04 -6.10
CA ASP A 351 6.03 -7.48 -5.90
C ASP A 351 6.06 -6.16 -5.11
N TYR A 352 5.36 -5.14 -5.62
CA TYR A 352 5.07 -3.85 -4.97
C TYR A 352 6.25 -3.26 -4.20
N THR A 353 7.11 -2.51 -4.86
CA THR A 353 8.28 -1.90 -4.22
C THR A 353 8.47 -0.43 -4.54
N LEU A 354 9.03 0.30 -3.59
CA LEU A 354 9.49 1.67 -3.73
C LEU A 354 10.98 1.73 -4.14
N TRP A 355 11.78 0.67 -3.99
CA TRP A 355 13.20 0.70 -4.38
C TRP A 355 13.39 0.85 -5.89
N GLN A 356 12.41 0.44 -6.70
CA GLN A 356 12.29 0.86 -8.09
C GLN A 356 11.23 1.95 -8.24
N ILE A 357 11.43 2.89 -9.17
CA ILE A 357 10.47 3.97 -9.42
C ILE A 357 9.48 3.61 -10.53
N GLY A 358 9.88 2.75 -11.48
CA GLY A 358 9.06 2.35 -12.62
C GLY A 358 8.90 3.45 -13.69
N PRO A 359 8.07 3.20 -14.73
CA PRO A 359 7.41 1.93 -15.02
C PRO A 359 8.41 0.84 -15.47
N GLY A 360 8.07 -0.43 -15.22
CA GLY A 360 8.82 -1.58 -15.73
C GLY A 360 8.46 -1.94 -17.17
N LYS A 361 9.27 -2.77 -17.83
CA LYS A 361 9.04 -3.27 -19.20
C LYS A 361 7.71 -4.02 -19.33
N TYR A 362 7.36 -4.82 -18.32
CA TYR A 362 6.07 -5.51 -18.23
C TYR A 362 4.92 -4.52 -18.41
N PHE A 363 4.76 -3.56 -17.49
CA PHE A 363 3.72 -2.53 -17.58
C PHE A 363 3.74 -1.80 -18.92
N THR A 364 4.94 -1.38 -19.35
CA THR A 364 5.10 -0.53 -20.54
C THR A 364 4.64 -1.26 -21.81
N SER A 365 4.95 -2.55 -21.95
CA SER A 365 4.51 -3.37 -23.09
C SER A 365 2.98 -3.49 -23.16
N GLU A 366 2.33 -3.74 -22.03
CA GLU A 366 0.87 -3.91 -21.94
C GLU A 366 0.13 -2.60 -22.17
N SER A 367 0.67 -1.50 -21.61
CA SER A 367 0.13 -0.16 -21.75
C SER A 367 0.15 0.35 -23.19
N ARG A 368 1.17 -0.01 -23.98
CA ARG A 368 1.20 0.30 -25.42
C ARG A 368 0.05 -0.39 -26.16
N ILE A 369 -0.18 -1.67 -25.90
CA ILE A 369 -1.27 -2.42 -26.57
C ILE A 369 -2.63 -1.91 -26.12
N ALA A 370 -2.81 -1.61 -24.83
CA ALA A 370 -4.04 -1.00 -24.34
C ALA A 370 -4.30 0.35 -25.04
N LYS A 371 -3.26 1.16 -25.26
CA LYS A 371 -3.34 2.40 -26.04
C LYS A 371 -3.74 2.16 -27.49
N GLU A 372 -3.07 1.22 -28.17
CA GLU A 372 -3.33 0.84 -29.58
C GLU A 372 -4.77 0.38 -29.79
N ARG A 373 -5.31 -0.38 -28.83
CA ARG A 373 -6.65 -0.97 -28.89
C ARG A 373 -7.73 -0.11 -28.24
N ASN A 374 -7.36 1.05 -27.69
CA ASN A 374 -8.24 1.92 -26.89
C ASN A 374 -8.96 1.18 -25.74
N VAL A 375 -8.25 0.25 -25.10
CA VAL A 375 -8.75 -0.44 -23.90
C VAL A 375 -8.42 0.41 -22.68
N LYS A 376 -9.40 0.58 -21.78
CA LYS A 376 -9.17 1.28 -20.52
C LYS A 376 -8.15 0.52 -19.68
N MET A 377 -7.23 1.22 -19.04
CA MET A 377 -6.16 0.59 -18.28
C MET A 377 -5.97 1.24 -16.91
N TYR A 378 -5.95 0.43 -15.87
CA TYR A 378 -5.52 0.81 -14.53
C TYR A 378 -4.11 0.30 -14.25
N SER A 379 -3.49 0.83 -13.20
CA SER A 379 -2.23 0.29 -12.71
C SER A 379 -2.25 0.09 -11.21
N MET A 380 -1.67 -1.02 -10.75
CA MET A 380 -1.34 -1.19 -9.35
C MET A 380 0.00 -0.50 -9.08
N THR A 381 -0.03 0.61 -8.32
CA THR A 381 1.12 1.51 -8.15
C THR A 381 1.61 1.64 -6.70
N ASN A 382 0.79 1.21 -5.72
CA ASN A 382 1.05 1.39 -4.28
C ASN A 382 1.34 2.84 -3.85
N THR A 383 0.81 3.83 -4.58
CA THR A 383 1.15 5.24 -4.37
C THR A 383 0.49 5.89 -3.16
N GLY A 384 -0.28 5.13 -2.38
CA GLY A 384 -0.92 5.55 -1.12
C GLY A 384 0.02 5.59 0.07
N GLY A 385 1.34 5.47 -0.14
CA GLY A 385 2.36 5.65 0.89
C GLY A 385 2.92 4.37 1.51
N ASN A 386 2.52 3.18 1.04
CA ASN A 386 3.06 1.92 1.52
C ASN A 386 3.17 0.84 0.42
N THR A 387 4.29 0.13 0.41
CA THR A 387 4.64 -0.97 -0.52
C THR A 387 4.98 -2.22 0.28
N TRP A 388 5.33 -3.32 -0.37
CA TRP A 388 5.70 -4.58 0.28
C TRP A 388 7.13 -4.62 0.83
N ASP A 389 7.87 -3.51 0.74
CA ASP A 389 9.25 -3.45 1.20
C ASP A 389 9.41 -3.67 2.70
N ILE A 390 8.46 -3.17 3.52
CA ILE A 390 8.50 -3.29 4.99
C ILE A 390 7.07 -3.43 5.52
N GLY A 391 6.66 -4.62 5.98
CA GLY A 391 5.26 -4.89 6.33
C GLY A 391 4.79 -4.40 7.69
N GLY A 392 5.71 -4.27 8.66
CA GLY A 392 5.37 -3.88 10.04
C GLY A 392 5.22 -2.38 10.26
N VAL A 393 4.97 -1.57 9.22
CA VAL A 393 4.84 -0.10 9.35
C VAL A 393 3.62 0.44 8.61
N PRO A 394 3.02 1.55 9.10
CA PRO A 394 1.85 2.13 8.46
C PRO A 394 2.16 2.77 7.11
N TYR A 395 3.38 3.27 6.90
CA TYR A 395 3.81 3.90 5.66
C TYR A 395 5.34 3.99 5.61
N LEU A 396 5.89 4.27 4.42
CA LEU A 396 7.33 4.46 4.20
C LEU A 396 7.68 5.96 4.21
N PRO A 397 8.40 6.50 5.21
CA PRO A 397 8.67 7.94 5.38
C PRO A 397 9.74 8.47 4.42
N ALA A 398 9.56 8.27 3.11
CA ALA A 398 10.52 8.56 2.04
C ALA A 398 9.92 9.53 0.99
N PRO A 399 9.53 10.76 1.37
CA PRO A 399 8.70 11.60 0.51
C PRO A 399 9.37 12.00 -0.81
N GLN A 400 10.67 12.27 -0.85
CA GLN A 400 11.35 12.59 -2.11
C GLN A 400 11.33 11.42 -3.09
N ARG A 401 11.41 10.18 -2.57
CA ARG A 401 11.25 8.97 -3.39
C ARG A 401 9.81 8.81 -3.89
N TRP A 402 8.82 9.10 -3.05
CA TRP A 402 7.42 9.12 -3.46
C TRP A 402 7.11 10.18 -4.51
N ILE A 403 7.72 11.36 -4.42
CA ILE A 403 7.63 12.42 -5.44
C ILE A 403 8.10 11.89 -6.80
N GLN A 404 9.23 11.18 -6.84
CA GLN A 404 9.72 10.54 -8.05
C GLN A 404 8.73 9.50 -8.60
N ARG A 405 8.15 8.66 -7.73
CA ARG A 405 7.13 7.67 -8.12
C ARG A 405 5.87 8.31 -8.69
N TRP A 406 5.30 9.32 -8.02
CA TRP A 406 4.11 10.03 -8.52
C TRP A 406 4.40 10.75 -9.83
N GLN A 407 5.60 11.31 -9.98
CA GLN A 407 6.04 11.92 -11.23
C GLN A 407 6.10 10.88 -12.36
N ALA A 408 6.72 9.72 -12.13
CA ALA A 408 6.79 8.64 -13.12
C ALA A 408 5.39 8.13 -13.55
N VAL A 409 4.45 8.01 -12.61
CA VAL A 409 3.06 7.62 -12.89
C VAL A 409 2.34 8.67 -13.75
N THR A 410 2.51 9.97 -13.43
CA THR A 410 1.88 11.05 -14.21
C THR A 410 2.50 11.24 -15.59
N ASP A 411 3.83 11.14 -15.71
CA ASP A 411 4.54 11.17 -17.00
C ASP A 411 4.15 9.97 -17.87
N THR A 412 3.89 8.82 -17.26
CA THR A 412 3.35 7.65 -17.94
C THR A 412 1.95 7.93 -18.48
N GLN A 413 1.08 8.61 -17.73
CA GLN A 413 -0.25 9.00 -18.21
C GLN A 413 -0.19 9.92 -19.44
N ASP A 414 0.80 10.80 -19.50
CA ASP A 414 0.96 11.73 -20.63
C ASP A 414 1.39 11.00 -21.92
N ASN A 415 2.08 9.87 -21.81
CA ASN A 415 2.73 9.18 -22.95
C ASN A 415 2.13 7.80 -23.31
N LEU A 416 1.56 7.11 -22.33
CA LEU A 416 1.05 5.74 -22.41
C LEU A 416 -0.41 5.67 -21.93
N LYS A 417 -0.98 4.47 -21.77
CA LYS A 417 -2.36 4.27 -21.33
C LYS A 417 -2.39 3.95 -19.83
N ILE A 418 -2.91 4.88 -19.05
CA ILE A 418 -3.24 4.68 -17.64
C ILE A 418 -4.36 5.66 -17.24
N ASP A 419 -5.55 5.14 -17.02
CA ASP A 419 -6.78 5.86 -16.73
C ASP A 419 -7.12 5.85 -15.23
N GLY A 420 -6.43 5.01 -14.44
CA GLY A 420 -6.66 4.84 -13.01
C GLY A 420 -5.54 4.12 -12.28
N VAL A 421 -5.53 4.23 -10.96
CA VAL A 421 -4.52 3.66 -10.07
C VAL A 421 -5.14 2.93 -8.88
N ARG A 422 -4.55 1.80 -8.51
CA ARG A 422 -4.73 1.17 -7.21
C ARG A 422 -3.54 1.50 -6.33
N GLU A 423 -3.83 2.08 -5.18
CA GLU A 423 -2.83 2.80 -4.38
C GLU A 423 -2.40 2.07 -3.10
N SER A 424 -3.02 0.92 -2.80
CA SER A 424 -2.56 -0.01 -1.77
C SER A 424 -2.91 -1.46 -2.13
N HIS A 425 -2.27 -2.41 -1.46
CA HIS A 425 -2.63 -3.84 -1.44
C HIS A 425 -2.91 -4.29 0.00
N SER A 426 -2.40 -5.45 0.37
CA SER A 426 -2.48 -6.11 1.66
C SER A 426 -2.08 -5.21 2.84
N TYR A 427 -1.12 -4.30 2.69
CA TYR A 427 -0.75 -3.41 3.80
C TYR A 427 -1.69 -2.21 3.98
N GLY A 428 -2.58 -1.99 3.00
CA GLY A 428 -3.71 -1.09 3.10
C GLY A 428 -3.38 0.40 3.20
N PHE A 429 -4.43 1.20 3.31
CA PHE A 429 -4.37 2.65 3.46
C PHE A 429 -4.06 3.06 4.89
N TRP A 430 -3.16 4.03 5.05
CA TRP A 430 -2.88 4.64 6.34
C TRP A 430 -2.89 6.16 6.21
N PRO A 431 -3.78 6.85 6.95
CA PRO A 431 -3.74 8.30 7.01
C PRO A 431 -2.38 8.81 7.46
N SER A 432 -1.74 9.59 6.60
CA SER A 432 -0.44 10.22 6.82
C SER A 432 -0.25 11.39 5.86
N PHE A 433 0.88 12.08 5.96
CA PHE A 433 1.22 13.15 5.04
C PHE A 433 1.48 12.66 3.60
N LEU A 434 1.67 11.35 3.39
CA LEU A 434 1.94 10.81 2.05
C LEU A 434 0.68 10.74 1.17
N PRO A 435 -0.47 10.18 1.61
CA PRO A 435 -1.73 10.34 0.88
C PRO A 435 -2.18 11.80 0.70
N GLU A 436 -1.90 12.66 1.69
CA GLU A 436 -2.13 14.11 1.57
C GLU A 436 -1.38 14.67 0.36
N MET A 437 -0.10 14.32 0.19
CA MET A 437 0.70 14.69 -0.97
C MET A 437 0.25 13.99 -2.26
N ALA A 438 -0.03 12.69 -2.23
CA ALA A 438 -0.45 11.89 -3.40
C ALA A 438 -1.68 12.51 -4.09
N LYS A 439 -2.64 13.01 -3.30
CA LYS A 439 -3.81 13.75 -3.81
C LYS A 439 -3.41 14.89 -4.74
N TYR A 440 -2.44 15.71 -4.34
CA TYR A 440 -1.97 16.86 -5.11
C TYR A 440 -1.03 16.48 -6.26
N ALA A 441 -0.31 15.36 -6.12
CA ALA A 441 0.49 14.79 -7.20
C ALA A 441 -0.39 14.37 -8.40
N TYR A 442 -1.63 13.94 -8.12
CA TYR A 442 -2.62 13.52 -9.11
C TYR A 442 -3.70 14.58 -9.39
N MET A 443 -3.36 15.84 -9.21
CA MET A 443 -4.24 16.98 -9.48
C MET A 443 -3.62 17.91 -10.53
N LEU A 444 -4.48 18.51 -11.35
CA LEU A 444 -4.16 19.58 -12.29
C LEU A 444 -4.77 20.89 -11.81
N PRO A 445 -4.12 22.06 -12.07
CA PRO A 445 -2.79 22.20 -12.65
C PRO A 445 -1.70 21.55 -11.79
N LYS A 446 -0.60 21.14 -12.43
CA LYS A 446 0.46 20.36 -11.78
C LYS A 446 1.01 21.10 -10.54
N THR A 447 0.97 20.43 -9.39
CA THR A 447 1.52 20.95 -8.14
C THR A 447 3.04 20.84 -8.12
N ASN A 448 3.73 21.87 -7.61
CA ASN A 448 5.15 21.75 -7.27
C ASN A 448 5.27 20.92 -5.97
N MET A 449 5.61 19.64 -6.12
CA MET A 449 5.62 18.68 -5.02
C MET A 449 6.74 18.93 -4.01
N GLU A 450 7.89 19.46 -4.44
CA GLU A 450 9.00 19.81 -3.53
C GLU A 450 8.61 21.00 -2.64
N GLU A 451 7.94 22.00 -3.22
CA GLU A 451 7.41 23.13 -2.46
C GLU A 451 6.29 22.69 -1.51
N LEU A 452 5.40 21.79 -1.95
CA LEU A 452 4.38 21.21 -1.08
C LEU A 452 5.01 20.45 0.10
N LEU A 453 6.03 19.63 -0.15
CA LEU A 453 6.76 18.92 0.90
C LEU A 453 7.37 19.91 1.90
N ARG A 454 8.04 20.97 1.41
CA ARG A 454 8.60 22.01 2.28
C ARG A 454 7.52 22.67 3.13
N ARG A 455 6.35 22.99 2.56
CA ARG A 455 5.23 23.59 3.31
C ARG A 455 4.66 22.66 4.38
N ILE A 456 4.52 21.37 4.07
CA ILE A 456 4.10 20.34 5.05
C ILE A 456 5.13 20.26 6.19
N VAL A 457 6.42 20.23 5.86
CA VAL A 457 7.49 20.21 6.86
C VAL A 457 7.46 21.46 7.73
N VAL A 458 7.29 22.66 7.15
CA VAL A 458 7.17 23.91 7.93
C VAL A 458 5.91 23.92 8.81
N ARG A 459 4.79 23.36 8.33
CA ARG A 459 3.55 23.20 9.12
C ARG A 459 3.80 22.30 10.32
N ASP A 460 4.44 21.15 10.12
CA ASP A 460 4.51 20.09 11.12
C ASP A 460 5.72 20.23 12.07
N TYR A 461 6.82 20.84 11.61
CA TYR A 461 8.06 20.98 12.36
C TYR A 461 8.47 22.44 12.59
N GLY A 462 7.89 23.41 11.90
CA GLY A 462 8.31 24.81 12.00
C GLY A 462 9.41 25.18 10.99
N ILE A 463 9.57 26.49 10.75
CA ILE A 463 10.47 26.99 9.69
C ILE A 463 11.95 26.76 10.04
N ASP A 464 12.30 26.92 11.32
CA ASP A 464 13.68 26.80 11.79
C ASP A 464 14.24 25.36 11.69
N HIS A 465 13.34 24.37 11.64
CA HIS A 465 13.69 22.96 11.54
C HIS A 465 13.54 22.38 10.12
N ALA A 466 13.05 23.18 9.17
CA ALA A 466 12.59 22.64 7.89
C ALA A 466 13.71 22.00 7.06
N ASP A 467 14.88 22.62 7.01
CA ASP A 467 15.99 22.13 6.20
C ASP A 467 16.59 20.83 6.78
N ASP A 468 16.67 20.72 8.11
CA ASP A 468 17.14 19.50 8.77
C ASP A 468 16.18 18.33 8.59
N VAL A 469 14.86 18.57 8.70
CA VAL A 469 13.85 17.53 8.47
C VAL A 469 13.83 17.09 7.01
N LEU A 470 13.92 18.02 6.05
CA LEU A 470 14.04 17.68 4.63
C LEU A 470 15.28 16.84 4.35
N ARG A 471 16.41 17.13 5.01
CA ARG A 471 17.63 16.31 4.93
C ARG A 471 17.42 14.91 5.51
N ALA A 472 16.76 14.79 6.67
CA ALA A 472 16.42 13.49 7.25
C ALA A 472 15.52 12.66 6.31
N TYR A 473 14.48 13.27 5.74
CA TYR A 473 13.60 12.63 4.76
C TYR A 473 14.32 12.24 3.47
N ASN A 474 15.31 13.02 3.02
CA ASN A 474 16.14 12.66 1.89
C ASN A 474 16.98 11.40 2.20
N LEU A 475 17.56 11.30 3.39
CA LEU A 475 18.29 10.10 3.82
C LEU A 475 17.39 8.86 3.91
N PHE A 476 16.15 9.00 4.38
CA PHE A 476 15.18 7.90 4.33
C PHE A 476 14.82 7.51 2.89
N SER A 477 14.67 8.50 2.02
CA SER A 477 14.40 8.30 0.59
C SER A 477 15.54 7.61 -0.16
N GLU A 478 16.79 7.96 0.17
CA GLU A 478 17.98 7.26 -0.32
C GLU A 478 18.06 5.86 0.30
N GLY A 479 17.80 5.70 1.59
CA GLY A 479 17.76 4.40 2.25
C GLY A 479 16.81 3.42 1.57
N MET A 480 15.63 3.88 1.16
CA MET A 480 14.68 3.04 0.42
C MET A 480 15.15 2.62 -0.97
N SER A 481 16.15 3.26 -1.61
CA SER A 481 16.74 2.72 -2.85
C SER A 481 17.57 1.47 -2.63
N HIS A 482 18.03 1.26 -1.40
CA HIS A 482 18.82 0.10 -0.98
C HIS A 482 17.96 -1.04 -0.41
N CYS A 483 16.63 -0.91 -0.42
CA CYS A 483 15.71 -1.98 -0.03
C CYS A 483 15.50 -2.96 -1.19
N VAL A 484 16.58 -3.62 -1.62
CA VAL A 484 16.59 -4.61 -2.72
C VAL A 484 15.89 -5.90 -2.31
N SER A 485 14.58 -5.80 -2.09
CA SER A 485 13.77 -6.87 -1.55
C SER A 485 13.61 -8.03 -2.54
N THR A 486 13.71 -9.23 -2.01
CA THR A 486 13.45 -10.48 -2.72
C THR A 486 12.15 -11.13 -2.20
N ASN A 487 11.64 -12.16 -2.87
CA ASN A 487 10.49 -12.92 -2.37
C ASN A 487 10.79 -13.54 -1.01
N GLU A 488 12.01 -14.03 -0.82
CA GLU A 488 12.52 -14.55 0.44
C GLU A 488 12.46 -13.51 1.58
N ASP A 489 12.65 -12.23 1.26
CA ASP A 489 12.58 -11.14 2.23
C ASP A 489 11.14 -10.70 2.51
N GLN A 490 10.34 -10.49 1.45
CA GLN A 490 8.94 -10.08 1.52
C GLN A 490 8.05 -11.14 2.19
N TYR A 491 8.34 -12.42 1.97
CA TYR A 491 7.71 -13.55 2.66
C TYR A 491 8.56 -14.03 3.85
N GLY A 492 9.34 -13.13 4.46
CA GLY A 492 10.21 -13.47 5.58
C GLY A 492 10.50 -12.24 6.44
N PRO A 493 11.78 -11.86 6.63
CA PRO A 493 12.16 -10.84 7.58
C PRO A 493 11.57 -9.46 7.29
N ALA A 494 11.35 -9.06 6.03
CA ALA A 494 10.79 -7.75 5.71
C ALA A 494 9.34 -7.58 6.19
N ARG A 495 8.58 -8.67 6.20
CA ARG A 495 7.17 -8.71 6.64
C ARG A 495 6.99 -8.98 8.12
N VAL A 496 7.82 -9.85 8.70
CA VAL A 496 7.77 -10.14 10.15
C VAL A 496 8.44 -9.03 10.96
N GLY A 497 9.46 -8.37 10.41
CA GLY A 497 10.19 -7.31 11.07
C GLY A 497 11.21 -7.81 12.09
N PRO A 498 11.59 -6.97 13.08
CA PRO A 498 12.63 -7.29 14.05
C PRO A 498 12.38 -8.48 14.97
N SER A 499 11.22 -9.13 14.90
CA SER A 499 10.93 -10.40 15.57
C SER A 499 11.29 -11.65 14.75
N TYR A 500 11.73 -11.52 13.50
CA TYR A 500 12.12 -12.66 12.66
C TYR A 500 13.32 -13.42 13.28
N PRO A 501 13.28 -14.75 13.45
CA PRO A 501 14.29 -15.47 14.23
C PRO A 501 15.58 -15.75 13.43
N LEU A 502 16.69 -15.94 14.16
CA LEU A 502 17.92 -16.54 13.58
C LEU A 502 17.99 -18.00 13.98
N VAL A 503 17.78 -18.88 13.00
CA VAL A 503 17.73 -20.34 13.21
C VAL A 503 19.10 -20.96 12.92
N PHE A 504 19.68 -21.69 13.88
CA PHE A 504 20.95 -22.44 13.70
C PHE A 504 20.76 -23.90 13.26
N LYS A 505 20.35 -24.82 14.15
CA LYS A 505 19.97 -26.20 13.82
C LYS A 505 18.53 -26.52 14.21
N ARG A 506 18.08 -26.07 15.38
CA ARG A 506 16.69 -26.21 15.82
C ARG A 506 15.88 -24.96 15.49
N TRP A 507 14.61 -25.15 15.18
CA TRP A 507 13.67 -24.07 14.91
C TRP A 507 12.33 -24.32 15.57
N GLU A 508 11.57 -23.25 15.76
CA GLU A 508 10.22 -23.24 16.28
C GLU A 508 9.39 -22.20 15.53
N MET A 509 8.07 -22.37 15.54
CA MET A 509 7.14 -21.44 14.93
C MET A 509 7.16 -20.08 15.65
N ILE A 510 7.08 -18.99 14.89
CA ILE A 510 6.83 -17.66 15.43
C ILE A 510 5.51 -17.69 16.24
N PRO A 511 5.44 -17.09 17.43
CA PRO A 511 4.20 -17.04 18.20
C PRO A 511 3.03 -16.47 17.39
N LYS A 512 1.81 -16.94 17.69
CA LYS A 512 0.59 -16.40 17.08
C LYS A 512 0.36 -14.96 17.56
N CYS A 513 -0.30 -14.15 16.75
CA CYS A 513 -0.70 -12.81 17.16
C CYS A 513 -1.51 -12.87 18.47
N PRO A 514 -1.14 -12.09 19.51
CA PRO A 514 -1.82 -12.13 20.81
C PRO A 514 -3.25 -11.57 20.78
N VAL A 515 -3.61 -10.85 19.72
CA VAL A 515 -4.92 -10.19 19.57
C VAL A 515 -5.86 -11.01 18.69
N THR A 516 -5.41 -11.37 17.50
CA THR A 516 -6.26 -12.04 16.49
C THR A 516 -6.17 -13.56 16.55
N GLY A 517 -5.15 -14.11 17.22
CA GLY A 517 -4.84 -15.55 17.20
C GLY A 517 -4.36 -16.07 15.84
N LYS A 518 -4.23 -15.20 14.83
CA LYS A 518 -3.74 -15.55 13.50
C LYS A 518 -2.22 -15.82 13.54
N ASN A 519 -1.74 -16.50 12.51
CA ASN A 519 -0.38 -17.00 12.45
C ASN A 519 0.31 -16.60 11.15
N VAL A 520 1.44 -15.89 11.26
CA VAL A 520 2.27 -15.48 10.11
C VAL A 520 3.07 -16.63 9.48
N ASN A 521 3.27 -17.76 10.18
CA ASN A 521 4.15 -18.86 9.75
C ASN A 521 3.73 -19.60 8.45
N TYR A 522 2.57 -19.30 7.86
CA TYR A 522 2.20 -19.82 6.54
C TYR A 522 2.94 -19.08 5.42
N GLU A 523 3.06 -17.76 5.54
CA GLU A 523 3.72 -16.89 4.56
C GLU A 523 5.11 -16.44 5.05
N GLY A 524 5.22 -15.94 6.28
CA GLY A 524 6.49 -15.60 6.94
C GLY A 524 7.11 -16.80 7.65
N PHE A 525 7.49 -17.84 6.91
CA PHE A 525 8.08 -19.06 7.50
C PHE A 525 9.35 -18.71 8.32
N PRO A 526 9.55 -19.29 9.53
CA PRO A 526 10.60 -18.85 10.46
C PRO A 526 12.02 -19.28 10.06
N VAL A 527 12.16 -20.15 9.06
CA VAL A 527 13.46 -20.56 8.54
C VAL A 527 13.70 -19.84 7.22
N TYR A 528 14.70 -18.94 7.20
CA TYR A 528 15.09 -18.24 5.99
C TYR A 528 15.69 -19.21 4.97
N THR A 529 15.26 -19.07 3.71
CA THR A 529 15.69 -19.89 2.59
C THR A 529 16.17 -19.01 1.47
N TYR A 530 17.42 -19.19 1.02
CA TYR A 530 17.98 -18.50 -0.14
C TYR A 530 18.93 -19.44 -0.88
N ASN A 531 18.94 -19.39 -2.22
CA ASN A 531 19.79 -20.25 -3.03
C ASN A 531 21.26 -19.80 -2.98
N LEU A 532 22.10 -20.57 -2.27
CA LEU A 532 23.53 -20.27 -2.09
C LEU A 532 24.39 -20.50 -3.34
N ASP A 533 23.85 -21.08 -4.42
CA ASP A 533 24.51 -21.02 -5.73
C ASP A 533 24.68 -19.57 -6.23
N ARG A 534 23.89 -18.64 -5.69
CA ARG A 534 23.94 -17.19 -5.97
C ARG A 534 24.57 -16.40 -4.82
N THR A 535 25.67 -16.91 -4.27
CA THR A 535 26.34 -16.29 -3.11
C THR A 535 26.75 -14.84 -3.35
N GLU A 536 27.30 -14.49 -4.52
CA GLU A 536 27.72 -13.12 -4.84
C GLU A 536 26.52 -12.15 -4.82
N LYS A 537 25.38 -12.59 -5.37
CA LYS A 537 24.12 -11.87 -5.33
C LYS A 537 23.62 -11.67 -3.89
N LEU A 538 23.58 -12.74 -3.10
CA LEU A 538 23.20 -12.67 -1.67
C LEU A 538 24.07 -11.66 -0.91
N GLN A 539 25.38 -11.65 -1.17
CA GLN A 539 26.31 -10.73 -0.51
C GLN A 539 26.07 -9.28 -0.91
N TYR A 540 25.81 -9.01 -2.20
CA TYR A 540 25.40 -7.69 -2.67
C TYR A 540 24.11 -7.22 -1.97
N GLU A 541 23.04 -8.02 -2.03
CA GLU A 541 21.76 -7.71 -1.38
C GLU A 541 21.94 -7.45 0.13
N THR A 542 22.77 -8.26 0.79
CA THR A 542 23.11 -8.09 2.21
C THR A 542 23.77 -6.73 2.48
N ALA A 543 24.70 -6.31 1.63
CA ALA A 543 25.39 -5.03 1.77
C ALA A 543 24.45 -3.83 1.55
N GLU A 544 23.51 -3.93 0.62
CA GLU A 544 22.50 -2.90 0.38
C GLU A 544 21.61 -2.69 1.63
N TYR A 545 21.16 -3.76 2.28
CA TYR A 545 20.40 -3.63 3.54
C TYR A 545 21.20 -2.99 4.69
N LEU A 546 22.52 -3.23 4.75
CA LEU A 546 23.38 -2.53 5.70
C LEU A 546 23.47 -1.03 5.37
N GLN A 547 23.60 -0.68 4.10
CA GLN A 547 23.59 0.71 3.65
C GLN A 547 22.27 1.41 3.95
N MET A 548 21.14 0.73 3.71
CA MET A 548 19.81 1.18 4.11
C MET A 548 19.77 1.50 5.61
N ALA A 549 20.25 0.58 6.46
CA ALA A 549 20.27 0.78 7.90
C ALA A 549 21.11 2.01 8.32
N HIS A 550 22.27 2.23 7.70
CA HIS A 550 23.11 3.41 7.98
C HIS A 550 22.43 4.73 7.58
N LEU A 551 21.78 4.78 6.41
CA LEU A 551 21.08 5.97 5.95
C LEU A 551 19.87 6.30 6.85
N PHE A 552 19.11 5.27 7.25
CA PHE A 552 18.02 5.46 8.20
C PHE A 552 18.53 5.89 9.58
N GLU A 553 19.64 5.35 10.07
CA GLU A 553 20.24 5.79 11.34
C GLU A 553 20.66 7.27 11.29
N ALA A 554 21.31 7.69 10.20
CA ALA A 554 21.70 9.09 10.00
C ALA A 554 20.48 10.02 9.97
N GLY A 555 19.41 9.64 9.25
CA GLY A 555 18.16 10.41 9.23
C GLY A 555 17.47 10.44 10.60
N CYS A 556 17.45 9.32 11.33
CA CYS A 556 16.90 9.24 12.68
C CYS A 556 17.66 10.15 13.66
N THR A 557 18.99 10.21 13.55
CA THR A 557 19.84 11.06 14.39
C THR A 557 19.50 12.54 14.19
N ILE A 558 19.35 12.99 12.94
CA ILE A 558 18.96 14.37 12.64
C ILE A 558 17.56 14.67 13.17
N LEU A 559 16.60 13.80 12.89
CA LEU A 559 15.21 14.00 13.29
C LEU A 559 15.03 14.00 14.81
N ALA A 560 15.76 13.13 15.53
CA ALA A 560 15.79 13.13 17.00
C ALA A 560 16.30 14.46 17.55
N GLY A 561 17.40 15.00 17.00
CA GLY A 561 17.94 16.30 17.40
C GLY A 561 16.95 17.46 17.19
N VAL A 562 16.16 17.42 16.12
CA VAL A 562 15.05 18.38 15.91
C VAL A 562 13.99 18.23 16.99
N ILE A 563 13.50 17.00 17.21
CA ILE A 563 12.41 16.69 18.15
C ILE A 563 12.75 17.09 19.60
N ASP A 564 14.03 16.98 20.00
CA ASP A 564 14.49 17.37 21.33
C ASP A 564 14.27 18.87 21.60
N THR A 565 14.25 19.69 20.55
CA THR A 565 14.01 21.15 20.64
C THR A 565 12.56 21.57 20.43
N MET A 566 11.68 20.63 20.00
CA MET A 566 10.27 20.91 19.79
C MET A 566 9.45 20.86 21.09
N GLU A 567 8.39 21.65 21.13
CA GLU A 567 7.36 21.65 22.17
C GLU A 567 5.98 21.25 21.59
N ASP A 568 5.00 20.96 22.46
CA ASP A 568 3.59 20.71 22.13
C ASP A 568 3.24 19.45 21.31
N ASN A 569 1.98 19.38 20.84
CA ASN A 569 1.40 18.26 20.11
C ASN A 569 2.15 17.91 18.81
N LYS A 570 2.83 18.88 18.18
CA LYS A 570 3.64 18.66 16.98
C LYS A 570 4.82 17.74 17.27
N LYS A 571 5.42 17.87 18.46
CA LYS A 571 6.48 16.97 18.94
C LYS A 571 6.02 15.51 18.92
N LYS A 572 4.83 15.22 19.45
CA LYS A 572 4.30 13.84 19.51
C LYS A 572 4.12 13.22 18.13
N GLU A 573 3.61 13.99 17.16
CA GLU A 573 3.47 13.50 15.78
C GLU A 573 4.84 13.32 15.10
N ALA A 574 5.81 14.18 15.40
CA ALA A 574 7.19 14.01 14.95
C ALA A 574 7.87 12.77 15.56
N GLU A 575 7.67 12.51 16.86
CA GLU A 575 8.13 11.30 17.56
C GLU A 575 7.58 10.03 16.90
N HIS A 576 6.31 10.05 16.50
CA HIS A 576 5.70 8.96 15.76
C HIS A 576 6.39 8.69 14.41
N VAL A 577 6.80 9.72 13.67
CA VAL A 577 7.55 9.57 12.41
C VAL A 577 8.94 8.99 12.69
N LEU A 578 9.63 9.50 13.72
CA LEU A 578 10.93 8.99 14.15
C LEU A 578 10.86 7.50 14.51
N GLN A 579 9.84 7.08 15.26
CA GLN A 579 9.66 5.68 15.65
C GLN A 579 9.40 4.77 14.44
N VAL A 580 8.68 5.23 13.41
CA VAL A 580 8.52 4.51 12.15
C VAL A 580 9.87 4.32 11.47
N ALA A 581 10.67 5.39 11.34
CA ALA A 581 12.00 5.32 10.74
C ALA A 581 12.97 4.41 11.53
N GLN A 582 12.96 4.49 12.86
CA GLN A 582 13.76 3.62 13.73
C GLN A 582 13.36 2.15 13.62
N TYR A 583 12.06 1.86 13.47
CA TYR A 583 11.58 0.50 13.23
C TYR A 583 12.07 -0.02 11.86
N ILE A 584 11.99 0.79 10.81
CA ILE A 584 12.50 0.44 9.48
C ILE A 584 14.01 0.16 9.53
N ARG A 585 14.79 0.99 10.22
CA ARG A 585 16.22 0.73 10.48
C ARG A 585 16.44 -0.63 11.15
N ASN A 586 15.70 -0.92 12.22
CA ASN A 586 15.83 -2.20 12.95
C ASN A 586 15.45 -3.40 12.08
N ASN A 587 14.47 -3.21 11.19
CA ASN A 587 14.09 -4.23 10.22
C ASN A 587 15.21 -4.46 9.19
N ALA A 588 15.78 -3.39 8.63
CA ALA A 588 16.92 -3.48 7.71
C ALA A 588 18.12 -4.21 8.35
N LEU A 589 18.43 -3.93 9.62
CA LEU A 589 19.44 -4.67 10.39
C LEU A 589 19.08 -6.14 10.57
N THR A 590 17.81 -6.45 10.84
CA THR A 590 17.33 -7.83 10.94
C THR A 590 17.52 -8.58 9.62
N ILE A 591 17.13 -7.97 8.50
CA ILE A 591 17.30 -8.56 7.16
C ILE A 591 18.79 -8.79 6.86
N TYR A 592 19.64 -7.80 7.14
CA TYR A 592 21.10 -7.92 7.03
C TYR A 592 21.63 -9.10 7.85
N HIS A 593 21.27 -9.19 9.14
CA HIS A 593 21.69 -10.28 10.02
C HIS A 593 21.18 -11.65 9.55
N VAL A 594 19.93 -11.74 9.10
CA VAL A 594 19.32 -12.98 8.58
C VAL A 594 20.04 -13.48 7.34
N LYS A 595 20.26 -12.62 6.34
CA LYS A 595 20.98 -12.98 5.11
C LYS A 595 22.43 -13.38 5.41
N ARG A 596 23.13 -12.61 6.25
CA ARG A 596 24.51 -12.92 6.66
C ARG A 596 24.59 -14.23 7.44
N TRP A 597 23.67 -14.46 8.37
CA TRP A 597 23.57 -15.70 9.14
C TRP A 597 23.33 -16.91 8.24
N HIS A 598 22.44 -16.78 7.24
CA HIS A 598 22.17 -17.83 6.26
C HIS A 598 23.42 -18.20 5.45
N TYR A 599 24.16 -17.20 4.98
CA TYR A 599 25.44 -17.43 4.31
C TYR A 599 26.46 -18.17 5.20
N LEU A 600 26.62 -17.74 6.46
CA LEU A 600 27.55 -18.37 7.41
C LEU A 600 27.17 -19.82 7.73
N LYS A 601 25.88 -20.16 7.86
CA LYS A 601 25.44 -21.56 7.98
C LYS A 601 25.84 -22.40 6.78
N GLY A 602 25.72 -21.84 5.57
CA GLY A 602 26.17 -22.47 4.35
C GLY A 602 27.65 -22.85 4.40
N LEU A 603 28.52 -21.94 4.88
CA LEU A 603 29.95 -22.19 5.07
C LEU A 603 30.24 -23.27 6.13
N LEU A 604 29.33 -23.52 7.07
CA LEU A 604 29.45 -24.60 8.05
C LEU A 604 28.90 -25.94 7.54
N GLY A 605 28.24 -25.95 6.37
CA GLY A 605 27.52 -27.11 5.86
C GLY A 605 26.22 -27.41 6.60
N ILE A 606 25.62 -26.43 7.28
CA ILE A 606 24.41 -26.59 8.08
C ILE A 606 23.20 -26.20 7.25
N TYR A 607 22.37 -27.19 6.93
CA TYR A 607 21.12 -27.03 6.18
C TYR A 607 19.98 -27.59 7.01
N ILE A 608 18.88 -26.84 7.08
CA ILE A 608 17.65 -27.25 7.76
C ILE A 608 16.58 -27.41 6.70
N ASP A 609 15.80 -28.48 6.80
CA ASP A 609 14.61 -28.67 5.97
C ASP A 609 13.65 -27.51 6.21
N ALA A 610 13.51 -26.67 5.20
CA ALA A 610 12.59 -25.54 5.19
C ALA A 610 11.47 -25.78 4.19
N LYS A 611 10.32 -25.14 4.42
CA LYS A 611 9.30 -25.05 3.37
C LYS A 611 9.86 -24.23 2.21
N PRO A 612 9.50 -24.55 0.96
CA PRO A 612 9.81 -23.66 -0.15
C PRO A 612 9.26 -22.26 0.12
N THR A 613 10.03 -21.22 -0.18
CA THR A 613 9.51 -19.85 -0.27
C THR A 613 8.31 -19.85 -1.21
N TRP A 614 7.24 -19.14 -0.87
CA TRP A 614 6.15 -18.95 -1.82
C TRP A 614 6.71 -18.21 -3.04
N VAL A 615 6.58 -18.83 -4.20
CA VAL A 615 7.00 -18.26 -5.49
C VAL A 615 5.83 -18.11 -6.45
N GLY A 616 4.59 -18.20 -5.92
CA GLY A 616 3.34 -18.02 -6.65
C GLY A 616 3.31 -18.79 -7.96
N GLY A 617 3.11 -20.11 -7.96
CA GLY A 617 2.88 -20.94 -9.16
C GLY A 617 3.82 -20.87 -10.38
N ARG A 618 4.81 -19.97 -10.40
CA ARG A 618 5.75 -19.73 -11.49
C ARG A 618 6.61 -20.95 -11.68
N LYS A 619 6.51 -21.58 -12.86
CA LYS A 619 7.37 -22.70 -13.25
C LYS A 619 8.66 -22.14 -13.87
N ASN A 620 9.79 -22.85 -13.68
CA ASN A 620 11.10 -22.57 -14.31
C ASN A 620 11.81 -21.25 -13.93
N MET A 621 11.28 -20.45 -13.00
CA MET A 621 11.98 -19.27 -12.51
C MET A 621 13.23 -19.63 -11.69
N VAL A 622 14.29 -18.83 -11.80
CA VAL A 622 15.59 -19.11 -11.13
C VAL A 622 15.48 -18.96 -9.61
N ASP A 623 14.65 -18.04 -9.10
CA ASP A 623 14.26 -17.91 -7.68
C ASP A 623 13.41 -19.09 -7.19
N ALA A 624 12.67 -19.77 -8.06
CA ALA A 624 11.89 -20.97 -7.72
C ALA A 624 12.70 -22.28 -7.61
N GLN A 625 13.99 -22.30 -7.98
CA GLN A 625 14.79 -23.53 -7.94
C GLN A 625 15.30 -23.83 -6.52
N LYS A 626 15.05 -25.06 -6.03
CA LYS A 626 15.69 -25.59 -4.81
C LYS A 626 17.20 -25.42 -4.91
N ALA A 627 17.85 -25.03 -3.82
CA ALA A 627 19.32 -24.91 -3.75
C ALA A 627 19.96 -26.20 -4.30
N LYS A 628 20.70 -26.11 -5.42
CA LYS A 628 21.18 -27.29 -6.14
C LYS A 628 22.51 -27.79 -5.61
N LYS A 629 23.31 -26.92 -4.98
CA LYS A 629 24.56 -27.33 -4.34
C LYS A 629 24.74 -26.65 -2.98
N PRO A 630 25.02 -27.42 -1.92
CA PRO A 630 25.52 -26.84 -0.69
C PRO A 630 26.91 -26.23 -0.95
N LEU A 631 27.20 -25.09 -0.34
CA LEU A 631 28.57 -24.55 -0.29
C LEU A 631 29.52 -25.62 0.26
N ILE A 632 30.74 -25.65 -0.28
CA ILE A 632 31.81 -26.46 0.30
C ILE A 632 32.11 -25.89 1.68
N PRO A 633 31.93 -26.67 2.76
CA PRO A 633 32.18 -26.15 4.09
C PRO A 633 33.64 -25.72 4.26
N VAL A 634 33.86 -24.62 4.97
CA VAL A 634 35.21 -24.16 5.28
C VAL A 634 35.93 -25.14 6.21
N SER A 635 37.24 -25.29 6.03
CA SER A 635 38.06 -26.17 6.87
C SER A 635 38.23 -25.62 8.28
N ASP A 636 38.46 -24.31 8.40
CA ASP A 636 38.50 -23.61 9.69
C ASP A 636 37.15 -22.92 9.95
N LYS A 637 36.40 -23.48 10.91
CA LYS A 637 35.07 -23.01 11.28
C LYS A 637 35.09 -21.95 12.38
N GLY A 638 36.22 -21.75 13.05
CA GLY A 638 36.36 -20.85 14.20
C GLY A 638 35.92 -19.41 13.88
N PRO A 639 36.47 -18.76 12.83
CA PRO A 639 36.09 -17.41 12.46
C PRO A 639 34.60 -17.26 12.11
N VAL A 640 34.04 -18.24 11.39
CA VAL A 640 32.61 -18.26 11.00
C VAL A 640 31.72 -18.30 12.25
N LEU A 641 32.05 -19.15 13.22
CA LEU A 641 31.27 -19.29 14.45
C LEU A 641 31.38 -18.05 15.36
N GLN A 642 32.56 -17.42 15.44
CA GLN A 642 32.72 -16.16 16.17
C GLN A 642 31.88 -15.04 15.58
N GLU A 643 31.80 -14.97 14.25
CA GLU A 643 30.94 -14.00 13.58
C GLU A 643 29.45 -14.28 13.84
N MET A 644 29.02 -15.54 13.77
CA MET A 644 27.64 -15.91 14.12
C MET A 644 27.32 -15.52 15.57
N LEU A 645 28.22 -15.77 16.53
CA LEU A 645 28.03 -15.35 17.92
C LEU A 645 27.91 -13.82 18.05
N SER A 646 28.67 -13.05 17.28
CA SER A 646 28.57 -11.59 17.24
C SER A 646 27.21 -11.13 16.70
N ILE A 647 26.75 -11.72 15.58
CA ILE A 647 25.45 -11.43 14.98
C ILE A 647 24.31 -11.76 15.95
N ALA A 648 24.33 -12.92 16.61
CA ALA A 648 23.29 -13.30 17.56
C ALA A 648 23.19 -12.29 18.74
N LYS A 649 24.32 -11.79 19.23
CA LYS A 649 24.35 -10.74 20.28
C LYS A 649 23.85 -9.41 19.77
N ALA A 650 24.28 -8.98 18.58
CA ALA A 650 23.81 -7.75 17.95
C ALA A 650 22.29 -7.78 17.74
N GLU A 651 21.75 -8.95 17.37
CA GLU A 651 20.33 -9.12 17.11
C GLU A 651 19.47 -9.15 18.39
N ILE A 652 20.03 -9.64 19.50
CA ILE A 652 19.40 -9.47 20.83
C ILE A 652 19.27 -7.98 21.17
N GLU A 653 20.31 -7.18 20.94
CA GLU A 653 20.26 -5.74 21.20
C GLU A 653 19.31 -5.01 20.24
N ASN A 654 19.28 -5.40 18.97
CA ASN A 654 18.32 -4.87 17.99
C ASN A 654 16.85 -5.15 18.42
N ALA A 655 16.57 -6.38 18.89
CA ALA A 655 15.26 -6.74 19.42
C ALA A 655 14.91 -5.93 20.68
N LYS A 656 15.85 -5.76 21.63
CA LYS A 656 15.65 -4.90 22.82
C LYS A 656 15.39 -3.44 22.45
N ASN A 657 16.12 -2.90 21.48
CA ASN A 657 15.93 -1.54 20.98
C ASN A 657 14.59 -1.35 20.26
N THR A 658 13.96 -2.43 19.80
CA THR A 658 12.63 -2.38 19.15
C THR A 658 11.48 -2.40 20.15
N ILE A 659 11.70 -2.95 21.35
CA ILE A 659 10.66 -3.11 22.38
C ILE A 659 9.98 -1.78 22.72
N SER A 660 10.75 -0.73 22.99
CA SER A 660 10.20 0.57 23.35
C SER A 660 9.38 1.20 22.22
N LEU A 661 9.76 0.95 20.96
CA LEU A 661 9.05 1.45 19.79
C LEU A 661 7.65 0.82 19.69
N VAL A 662 7.55 -0.50 19.76
CA VAL A 662 6.25 -1.20 19.64
C VAL A 662 5.35 -0.99 20.86
N GLU A 663 5.92 -0.68 22.03
CA GLU A 663 5.17 -0.32 23.23
C GLU A 663 4.68 1.14 23.24
N THR A 664 5.27 2.03 22.44
CA THR A 664 4.88 3.45 22.39
C THR A 664 4.11 3.82 21.13
N ASN A 665 4.17 3.01 20.08
CA ASN A 665 3.40 3.19 18.86
C ASN A 665 2.83 1.86 18.41
N SER A 666 1.57 1.64 18.76
CA SER A 666 0.80 0.43 18.48
C SER A 666 0.60 0.14 16.98
N ARG A 667 0.98 1.03 16.06
CA ARG A 667 0.98 0.72 14.62
C ARG A 667 2.14 -0.18 14.20
N LEU A 668 3.24 -0.15 14.95
CA LEU A 668 4.46 -0.86 14.59
C LEU A 668 4.31 -2.37 14.82
N GLY A 669 4.69 -3.14 13.80
CA GLY A 669 4.58 -4.59 13.76
C GLY A 669 3.16 -5.12 13.58
N PHE A 670 2.18 -4.26 13.32
CA PHE A 670 0.82 -4.63 12.91
C PHE A 670 0.72 -4.66 11.38
N GLU A 671 0.09 -5.70 10.85
CA GLU A 671 -0.31 -5.84 9.46
C GLU A 671 -1.70 -6.50 9.43
N LYS A 672 -2.58 -6.12 8.49
CA LYS A 672 -4.00 -6.47 8.60
C LYS A 672 -4.31 -7.96 8.42
N GLU A 673 -3.53 -8.67 7.59
CA GLU A 673 -3.79 -10.07 7.29
C GLU A 673 -3.54 -10.95 8.52
N TYR A 674 -2.48 -10.66 9.29
CA TYR A 674 -2.05 -11.46 10.45
C TYR A 674 -2.24 -10.80 11.82
N GLY A 675 -2.49 -9.49 11.88
CA GLY A 675 -2.37 -8.69 13.09
C GLY A 675 -0.91 -8.41 13.43
N TYR A 676 -0.55 -8.49 14.71
CA TYR A 676 0.84 -8.30 15.15
C TYR A 676 1.72 -9.52 14.87
N SER A 677 2.74 -9.36 14.03
CA SER A 677 3.86 -10.32 13.83
C SER A 677 5.13 -9.89 14.59
N CYS A 678 5.20 -8.61 14.98
CA CYS A 678 6.25 -8.05 15.81
C CYS A 678 5.64 -7.21 16.93
N SER A 679 5.56 -7.78 18.13
CA SER A 679 5.17 -7.06 19.36
C SER A 679 6.15 -7.35 20.48
N ARG A 680 5.95 -6.74 21.65
CA ARG A 680 6.75 -7.04 22.85
C ARG A 680 6.87 -8.56 23.09
N MET A 681 5.76 -9.28 23.01
CA MET A 681 5.72 -10.73 23.17
C MET A 681 6.62 -11.46 22.16
N HIS A 682 6.56 -11.06 20.88
CA HIS A 682 7.38 -11.68 19.83
C HIS A 682 8.87 -11.35 19.99
N LEU A 683 9.20 -10.12 20.42
CA LEU A 683 10.58 -9.69 20.67
C LEU A 683 11.19 -10.41 21.87
N ASP A 684 10.46 -10.53 22.98
CA ASP A 684 10.90 -11.30 24.15
C ASP A 684 11.11 -12.78 23.78
N TRP A 685 10.20 -13.35 22.99
CA TRP A 685 10.33 -14.72 22.47
C TRP A 685 11.61 -14.88 21.63
N LYS A 686 11.86 -13.96 20.69
CA LYS A 686 13.09 -13.98 19.87
C LYS A 686 14.35 -13.90 20.72
N ILE A 687 14.38 -13.01 21.71
CA ILE A 687 15.51 -12.86 22.63
C ILE A 687 15.77 -14.18 23.38
N GLN A 688 14.73 -14.82 23.91
CA GLN A 688 14.85 -16.13 24.57
C GLN A 688 15.33 -17.23 23.61
N ASN A 689 14.83 -17.23 22.37
CA ASN A 689 15.26 -18.16 21.34
C ASN A 689 16.75 -17.98 20.98
N LEU A 690 17.21 -16.74 20.82
CA LEU A 690 18.62 -16.44 20.54
C LEU A 690 19.53 -16.83 21.71
N HIS A 691 19.11 -16.60 22.96
CA HIS A 691 19.85 -17.08 24.12
C HIS A 691 20.02 -18.61 24.10
N ARG A 692 18.94 -19.36 23.84
CA ARG A 692 19.01 -20.83 23.70
C ARG A 692 19.91 -21.23 22.52
N THR A 693 19.78 -20.57 21.37
CA THR A 693 20.64 -20.81 20.20
C THR A 693 22.12 -20.64 20.54
N ILE A 694 22.47 -19.59 21.30
CA ILE A 694 23.84 -19.34 21.75
C ILE A 694 24.32 -20.44 22.71
N THR A 695 23.56 -20.70 23.78
CA THR A 695 24.04 -21.53 24.90
C THR A 695 23.92 -23.03 24.63
N GLU A 696 22.91 -23.45 23.89
CA GLU A 696 22.61 -24.87 23.67
C GLU A 696 23.07 -25.38 22.31
N GLU A 697 23.38 -24.49 21.35
CA GLU A 697 23.78 -24.93 20.00
C GLU A 697 25.11 -24.33 19.53
N LEU A 698 25.27 -23.01 19.50
CA LEU A 698 26.49 -22.38 18.98
C LEU A 698 27.72 -22.68 19.83
N ILE A 699 27.68 -22.38 21.13
CA ILE A 699 28.83 -22.63 22.03
C ILE A 699 29.20 -24.12 22.04
N PRO A 700 28.25 -25.07 22.24
CA PRO A 700 28.56 -26.49 22.13
C PRO A 700 29.11 -26.89 20.76
N TYR A 701 28.65 -26.27 19.66
CA TYR A 701 29.22 -26.54 18.34
C TYR A 701 30.67 -26.07 18.27
N MET A 702 30.97 -24.85 18.74
CA MET A 702 32.32 -24.29 18.79
C MET A 702 33.29 -25.14 19.60
N ASP A 703 32.83 -25.78 20.68
CA ASP A 703 33.68 -26.65 21.49
C ASP A 703 34.02 -28.00 20.80
N ASN A 704 33.30 -28.34 19.72
CA ASN A 704 33.39 -29.62 19.01
C ASN A 704 34.04 -29.53 17.61
N VAL A 705 34.46 -28.36 17.16
CA VAL A 705 35.19 -28.12 15.90
C VAL A 705 36.47 -27.36 16.15
#